data_AF-A0A4T0J0V1-F1
#
_entry.id   AF-A0A4T0J0V1-F1
#
_cell.length_a   1.000
_cell.length_b   1.000
_cell.length_c   1.000
_cell.angle_alpha   90.00
_cell.angle_beta   90.00
_cell.angle_gamma   90.00
#
_symmetry.space_group_name_H-M   'P 1'
#
loop_
_entity.id
_entity.type
_entity.pdbx_description
1 polymer ?
#
loop_
_entity_poly.entity_id
_entity_poly.type
_entity_poly.pdbx_seq_one_letter_code
_entity_poly.pdbx_strand_id
1 'polypeptide(L)'
;MSADELKAQGNAAFSAKDFTKAVDLFTQAIAQDANNHVLYSNRSASYAGLKQYQKALDDASTTISKKSDWPKGYARKGAALHGLQQYMESVEAYEQGLKAAPTDSGLQKGLADVKAAAQSDDDGPGRIAEMFKDPNLIGKLAQNPKVAPMLADPAFIAKLKAIQSGGQPSPDIFQDPRMIQVMGALMGVDLQAFERPEGSDQLPENLQKADPPKPAAAPAPSPSPAPEAKMQEATQPAESSTSDEKKEALKAKQQGNELYKARKFDEAIQAYEKAWELDNSDISYLTNLSAVFFEKGDLEKCLEVCEKAVEEGRSMRADYKLVAKALGRIGSVYYKKKDLDAAVNYFNKSLTEHRSADVLNKLRATEKEKKDAEVEAYINPELSEKSRDEGNAAFKRGDFAESVKLYSEAIKRLPDNARAYTNRATAYNKLAALPEALKDANKAIDIDPSFVRAHIRKAMVLFGMRDYTQAAAALDKATANDKEGSNGKEIRDWSAKINSALYSQRSEESDEQTLERAMRDPEVAAIMGDPVMQSILQQSQTDPAVLQHHMKSSSAIQEKVMKLINAAYELLQDGYKVTIVEQSDQIPSESSSSTDISKIVRADYSSAVYSKLAAESIADLEKNWTDAGFFHQCGMVVLGESDYAKASYKHVKSMYPEQVRLLDQSSIQDVLPKNVPLNSLTRTAYQNKASGWIESGRATAELARRCEEMGATLIPNFTVGRVIWSGDNDKVVGVESASGEVLDAALTIIASGAWSTLLDDQINKMLLASAQSVAMIKLTEEQHERYKDSPIVINLNTGIYMFPPTSTRYFKVSKHHAGYISRERNAPVSIDTKREQLGEDEPPLSISQIPSVMYDELRNGLKEVYPEIANDSSLEWKTRMCWYCDAQNGDYIIDYHPLSNKSLLFATGGSGHAYKMYTVLGKLVKQRMDGTLDAEMSDMFSIQRDTEQVPVVDKSRLDTVRRDFSVAFMAEGQQQPK
;
A
#
# COMPACT_ATOMS: atom_id res chain seq x y z
N MET A 1 -23.30 -31.72 -24.87
CA MET A 1 -23.24 -30.62 -25.84
C MET A 1 -21.79 -30.30 -26.12
N SER A 2 -21.45 -30.03 -27.37
CA SER A 2 -20.10 -29.62 -27.77
C SER A 2 -19.79 -28.17 -27.35
N ALA A 3 -18.52 -27.78 -27.35
CA ALA A 3 -18.11 -26.40 -27.09
C ALA A 3 -18.79 -25.39 -28.04
N ASP A 4 -19.01 -25.77 -29.32
CA ASP A 4 -19.69 -24.92 -30.30
C ASP A 4 -21.19 -24.80 -30.09
N GLU A 5 -21.87 -25.87 -29.65
CA GLU A 5 -23.28 -25.82 -29.25
C GLU A 5 -23.47 -24.92 -28.02
N LEU A 6 -22.60 -25.07 -27.01
CA LEU A 6 -22.62 -24.25 -25.80
C LEU A 6 -22.30 -22.78 -26.12
N LYS A 7 -21.35 -22.52 -27.03
CA LYS A 7 -21.07 -21.18 -27.57
C LYS A 7 -22.26 -20.57 -28.30
N ALA A 8 -22.96 -21.35 -29.13
CA ALA A 8 -24.15 -20.88 -29.85
C ALA A 8 -25.30 -20.53 -28.89
N GLN A 9 -25.55 -21.38 -27.89
CA GLN A 9 -26.54 -21.10 -26.85
C GLN A 9 -26.13 -19.92 -25.96
N GLY A 10 -24.84 -19.79 -25.61
CA GLY A 10 -24.31 -18.64 -24.87
C GLY A 10 -24.47 -17.33 -25.66
N ASN A 11 -24.24 -17.35 -26.97
CA ASN A 11 -24.48 -16.20 -27.84
C ASN A 11 -25.98 -15.84 -27.94
N ALA A 12 -26.87 -16.84 -27.95
CA ALA A 12 -28.32 -16.64 -27.92
C ALA A 12 -28.77 -16.02 -26.57
N ALA A 13 -28.27 -16.54 -25.45
CA ALA A 13 -28.51 -15.97 -24.11
C ALA A 13 -27.97 -14.53 -23.98
N PHE A 14 -26.76 -14.26 -24.49
CA PHE A 14 -26.18 -12.92 -24.55
C PHE A 14 -27.04 -11.95 -25.37
N SER A 15 -27.55 -12.40 -26.51
CA SER A 15 -28.44 -11.61 -27.38
C SER A 15 -29.79 -11.34 -26.73
N ALA A 16 -30.30 -12.29 -25.94
CA ALA A 16 -31.49 -12.14 -25.09
C ALA A 16 -31.25 -11.28 -23.83
N LYS A 17 -30.02 -10.76 -23.62
CA LYS A 17 -29.57 -10.04 -22.41
C LYS A 17 -29.60 -10.88 -21.12
N ASP A 18 -29.76 -12.20 -21.23
CA ASP A 18 -29.54 -13.14 -20.13
C ASP A 18 -28.04 -13.40 -19.99
N PHE A 19 -27.34 -12.39 -19.48
CA PHE A 19 -25.89 -12.43 -19.31
C PHE A 19 -25.43 -13.49 -18.31
N THR A 20 -26.30 -13.95 -17.41
CA THR A 20 -25.96 -14.96 -16.41
C THR A 20 -25.94 -16.35 -17.01
N LYS A 21 -26.98 -16.71 -17.77
CA LYS A 21 -26.99 -17.92 -18.57
C LYS A 21 -25.91 -17.90 -19.65
N ALA A 22 -25.61 -16.73 -20.23
CA ALA A 22 -24.48 -16.57 -21.13
C ALA A 22 -23.14 -16.87 -20.43
N VAL A 23 -22.89 -16.32 -19.23
CA VAL A 23 -21.67 -16.63 -18.44
C VAL A 23 -21.56 -18.12 -18.14
N ASP A 24 -22.65 -18.77 -17.72
CA ASP A 24 -22.66 -20.20 -17.42
C ASP A 24 -22.36 -21.04 -18.68
N LEU A 25 -23.08 -20.81 -19.77
CA LEU A 25 -22.87 -21.52 -21.04
C LEU A 25 -21.48 -21.29 -21.63
N PHE A 26 -20.93 -20.07 -21.56
CA PHE A 26 -19.54 -19.83 -21.96
C PHE A 26 -18.54 -20.49 -21.00
N THR A 27 -18.85 -20.61 -19.71
CA THR A 27 -17.98 -21.33 -18.76
C THR A 27 -17.98 -22.84 -19.03
N GLN A 28 -19.13 -23.43 -19.33
CA GLN A 28 -19.24 -24.82 -19.79
C GLN A 28 -18.52 -25.03 -21.13
N ALA A 29 -18.60 -24.07 -22.06
CA ALA A 29 -17.86 -24.11 -23.32
C ALA A 29 -16.34 -24.03 -23.10
N ILE A 30 -15.88 -23.14 -22.22
CA ILE A 30 -14.45 -22.98 -21.86
C ILE A 30 -13.91 -24.24 -21.18
N ALA A 31 -14.72 -24.94 -20.38
CA ALA A 31 -14.34 -26.22 -19.78
C ALA A 31 -14.08 -27.33 -20.83
N GLN A 32 -14.60 -27.20 -22.06
CA GLN A 32 -14.33 -28.11 -23.17
C GLN A 32 -13.29 -27.58 -24.17
N ASP A 33 -13.19 -26.26 -24.35
CA ASP A 33 -12.24 -25.60 -25.24
C ASP A 33 -11.57 -24.38 -24.56
N ALA A 34 -10.64 -24.68 -23.65
CA ALA A 34 -9.95 -23.69 -22.82
C ALA A 34 -8.92 -22.82 -23.57
N ASN A 35 -8.73 -23.04 -24.88
CA ASN A 35 -7.83 -22.24 -25.71
C ASN A 35 -8.57 -21.21 -26.60
N ASN A 36 -9.91 -21.22 -26.58
CA ASN A 36 -10.72 -20.41 -27.45
C ASN A 36 -10.95 -18.99 -26.92
N HIS A 37 -10.08 -18.07 -27.34
CA HIS A 37 -10.16 -16.63 -27.04
C HIS A 37 -11.56 -16.01 -27.26
N VAL A 38 -12.37 -16.53 -28.19
CA VAL A 38 -13.73 -16.01 -28.44
C VAL A 38 -14.66 -16.28 -27.25
N LEU A 39 -14.51 -17.43 -26.58
CA LEU A 39 -15.35 -17.77 -25.43
C LEU A 39 -15.08 -16.85 -24.24
N TYR A 40 -13.80 -16.58 -23.94
CA TYR A 40 -13.39 -15.62 -22.92
C TYR A 40 -13.87 -14.20 -23.27
N SER A 41 -13.81 -13.77 -24.53
CA SER A 41 -14.29 -12.45 -24.95
C SER A 41 -15.81 -12.28 -24.81
N ASN A 42 -16.57 -13.34 -25.10
CA ASN A 42 -18.01 -13.33 -24.94
C ASN A 42 -18.42 -13.45 -23.46
N ARG A 43 -17.67 -14.19 -22.64
CA ARG A 43 -17.87 -14.25 -21.19
C ARG A 43 -17.49 -12.93 -20.50
N SER A 44 -16.40 -12.28 -20.92
CA SER A 44 -16.03 -10.91 -20.54
C SER A 44 -17.15 -9.91 -20.85
N ALA A 45 -17.70 -9.96 -22.07
CA ALA A 45 -18.84 -9.13 -22.46
C ALA A 45 -20.06 -9.36 -21.53
N SER A 46 -20.30 -10.61 -21.16
CA SER A 46 -21.41 -11.01 -20.28
C SER A 46 -21.17 -10.53 -18.84
N TYR A 47 -19.95 -10.65 -18.31
CA TYR A 47 -19.58 -10.08 -17.01
C TYR A 47 -19.68 -8.55 -16.98
N ALA A 48 -19.31 -7.86 -18.06
CA ALA A 48 -19.50 -6.41 -18.19
C ALA A 48 -21.01 -6.04 -18.20
N GLY A 49 -21.84 -6.82 -18.90
CA GLY A 49 -23.31 -6.71 -18.85
C GLY A 49 -23.91 -6.96 -17.46
N LEU A 50 -23.24 -7.75 -16.61
CA LEU A 50 -23.57 -7.95 -15.20
C LEU A 50 -22.93 -6.94 -14.25
N LYS A 51 -22.21 -5.93 -14.75
CA LYS A 51 -21.38 -4.98 -13.96
C LYS A 51 -20.32 -5.66 -13.07
N GLN A 52 -19.92 -6.89 -13.38
CA GLN A 52 -18.83 -7.60 -12.71
C GLN A 52 -17.50 -7.24 -13.39
N TYR A 53 -17.17 -5.94 -13.38
CA TYR A 53 -16.13 -5.38 -14.25
C TYR A 53 -14.73 -5.96 -14.00
N GLN A 54 -14.38 -6.33 -12.76
CA GLN A 54 -13.13 -7.05 -12.48
C GLN A 54 -13.06 -8.38 -13.24
N LYS A 55 -14.10 -9.23 -13.16
CA LYS A 55 -14.12 -10.50 -13.90
C LYS A 55 -14.15 -10.28 -15.42
N ALA A 56 -14.79 -9.20 -15.87
CA ALA A 56 -14.76 -8.82 -17.28
C ALA A 56 -13.34 -8.45 -17.73
N LEU A 57 -12.56 -7.78 -16.88
CA LEU A 57 -11.15 -7.45 -17.09
C LEU A 57 -10.26 -8.70 -17.07
N ASP A 58 -10.50 -9.65 -16.16
CA ASP A 58 -9.77 -10.91 -16.06
C ASP A 58 -9.96 -11.77 -17.34
N ASP A 59 -11.20 -11.92 -17.80
CA ASP A 59 -11.53 -12.63 -19.06
C ASP A 59 -11.08 -11.85 -20.31
N ALA A 60 -11.09 -10.51 -20.29
CA ALA A 60 -10.55 -9.69 -21.39
C ALA A 60 -9.03 -9.83 -21.50
N SER A 61 -8.33 -9.86 -20.36
CA SER A 61 -6.89 -10.09 -20.30
C SER A 61 -6.54 -11.51 -20.74
N THR A 62 -7.37 -12.50 -20.38
CA THR A 62 -7.26 -13.89 -20.88
C THR A 62 -7.55 -13.98 -22.38
N THR A 63 -8.48 -13.19 -22.91
CA THR A 63 -8.73 -13.08 -24.35
C THR A 63 -7.48 -12.61 -25.09
N ILE A 64 -6.84 -11.54 -24.59
CA ILE A 64 -5.63 -10.96 -25.18
C ILE A 64 -4.43 -11.91 -25.05
N SER A 65 -4.28 -12.62 -23.93
CA SER A 65 -3.17 -13.59 -23.78
C SER A 65 -3.33 -14.84 -24.66
N LYS A 66 -4.57 -15.24 -24.96
CA LYS A 66 -4.87 -16.32 -25.91
C LYS A 66 -4.81 -15.87 -27.38
N LYS A 67 -5.10 -14.59 -27.67
CA LYS A 67 -4.98 -14.00 -29.01
C LYS A 67 -4.73 -12.48 -28.95
N SER A 68 -3.47 -12.09 -29.05
CA SER A 68 -3.01 -10.70 -28.86
C SER A 68 -3.16 -9.80 -30.09
N ASP A 69 -3.41 -10.35 -31.29
CA ASP A 69 -3.69 -9.60 -32.51
C ASP A 69 -5.20 -9.28 -32.69
N TRP A 70 -6.07 -9.64 -31.74
CA TRP A 70 -7.52 -9.51 -31.91
C TRP A 70 -8.08 -8.22 -31.27
N PRO A 71 -8.54 -7.22 -32.07
CA PRO A 71 -8.95 -5.91 -31.54
C PRO A 71 -10.11 -5.96 -30.54
N LYS A 72 -10.99 -6.96 -30.66
CA LYS A 72 -12.10 -7.17 -29.74
C LYS A 72 -11.64 -7.48 -28.30
N GLY A 73 -10.48 -8.11 -28.10
CA GLY A 73 -9.94 -8.34 -26.75
C GLY A 73 -9.64 -7.03 -26.03
N TYR A 74 -8.97 -6.11 -26.72
CA TYR A 74 -8.70 -4.75 -26.24
C TYR A 74 -9.99 -3.95 -26.02
N ALA A 75 -10.98 -4.06 -26.92
CA ALA A 75 -12.28 -3.41 -26.74
C ALA A 75 -13.02 -3.92 -25.49
N ARG A 76 -12.89 -5.20 -25.12
CA ARG A 76 -13.41 -5.75 -23.85
C ARG A 76 -12.63 -5.22 -22.65
N LYS A 77 -11.29 -5.17 -22.73
CA LYS A 77 -10.42 -4.66 -21.66
C LYS A 77 -10.72 -3.19 -21.36
N GLY A 78 -10.78 -2.34 -22.38
CA GLY A 78 -11.14 -0.93 -22.26
C GLY A 78 -12.52 -0.73 -21.63
N ALA A 79 -13.54 -1.47 -22.09
CA ALA A 79 -14.89 -1.39 -21.54
C ALA A 79 -14.99 -1.85 -20.08
N ALA A 80 -14.20 -2.86 -19.68
CA ALA A 80 -14.13 -3.31 -18.30
C ALA A 80 -13.46 -2.28 -17.39
N LEU A 81 -12.33 -1.70 -17.81
CA LEU A 81 -11.61 -0.65 -17.08
C LEU A 81 -12.44 0.64 -16.96
N HIS A 82 -13.18 1.01 -18.01
CA HIS A 82 -14.13 2.13 -17.95
C HIS A 82 -15.20 1.88 -16.88
N GLY A 83 -15.75 0.67 -16.81
CA GLY A 83 -16.69 0.28 -15.76
C GLY A 83 -16.11 0.26 -14.34
N LEU A 84 -14.78 0.18 -14.20
CA LEU A 84 -14.04 0.29 -12.93
C LEU A 84 -13.63 1.74 -12.60
N GLN A 85 -13.98 2.72 -13.43
CA GLN A 85 -13.49 4.12 -13.34
C GLN A 85 -11.96 4.26 -13.46
N GLN A 86 -11.29 3.24 -14.01
CA GLN A 86 -9.86 3.25 -14.34
C GLN A 86 -9.65 3.88 -15.71
N TYR A 87 -9.90 5.20 -15.79
CA TYR A 87 -10.01 5.90 -17.06
C TYR A 87 -8.69 5.94 -17.85
N MET A 88 -7.53 6.08 -17.19
CA MET A 88 -6.23 6.11 -17.88
C MET A 88 -5.87 4.74 -18.47
N GLU A 89 -6.06 3.67 -17.72
CA GLU A 89 -5.81 2.30 -18.17
C GLU A 89 -6.83 1.86 -19.24
N SER A 90 -8.06 2.39 -19.17
CA SER A 90 -9.08 2.21 -20.19
C SER A 90 -8.68 2.89 -21.51
N VAL A 91 -8.18 4.14 -21.47
CA VAL A 91 -7.58 4.84 -22.62
C VAL A 91 -6.45 4.01 -23.23
N GLU A 92 -5.50 3.54 -22.41
CA GLU A 92 -4.38 2.72 -22.89
C GLU A 92 -4.86 1.43 -23.56
N ALA A 93 -5.84 0.74 -22.97
CA ALA A 93 -6.40 -0.48 -23.56
C ALA A 93 -7.08 -0.22 -24.92
N TYR A 94 -7.83 0.88 -25.07
CA TYR A 94 -8.42 1.26 -26.35
C TYR A 94 -7.35 1.65 -27.40
N GLU A 95 -6.32 2.40 -27.02
CA GLU A 95 -5.23 2.80 -27.91
C GLU A 95 -4.36 1.60 -28.34
N GLN A 96 -4.10 0.64 -27.46
CA GLN A 96 -3.46 -0.64 -27.81
C GLN A 96 -4.29 -1.42 -28.84
N GLY A 97 -5.62 -1.45 -28.70
CA GLY A 97 -6.51 -2.05 -29.70
C GLY A 97 -6.41 -1.35 -31.07
N LEU A 98 -6.33 -0.01 -31.08
CA LEU A 98 -6.20 0.78 -32.31
C LEU A 98 -4.83 0.62 -32.97
N LYS A 99 -3.76 0.28 -32.23
CA LYS A 99 -2.47 -0.11 -32.85
C LYS A 99 -2.62 -1.38 -33.70
N ALA A 100 -3.50 -2.32 -33.32
CA ALA A 100 -3.79 -3.54 -34.09
C ALA A 100 -4.85 -3.35 -35.19
N ALA A 101 -5.83 -2.45 -34.99
CA ALA A 101 -6.83 -2.10 -36.00
C ALA A 101 -7.16 -0.58 -35.96
N PRO A 102 -6.39 0.27 -36.67
CA PRO A 102 -6.52 1.73 -36.59
C PRO A 102 -7.89 2.29 -37.02
N THR A 103 -8.65 1.53 -37.81
CA THR A 103 -9.96 1.91 -38.36
C THR A 103 -11.15 1.27 -37.64
N ASP A 104 -10.94 0.57 -36.53
CA ASP A 104 -12.04 -0.06 -35.78
C ASP A 104 -12.90 1.01 -35.06
N SER A 105 -14.09 1.28 -35.63
CA SER A 105 -15.06 2.25 -35.10
C SER A 105 -15.51 1.98 -33.66
N GLY A 106 -15.47 0.73 -33.18
CA GLY A 106 -15.86 0.37 -31.81
C GLY A 106 -14.78 0.78 -30.80
N LEU A 107 -13.52 0.58 -31.15
CA LEU A 107 -12.37 1.05 -30.37
C LEU A 107 -12.25 2.58 -30.41
N GLN A 108 -12.41 3.21 -31.56
CA GLN A 108 -12.38 4.68 -31.70
C GLN A 108 -13.48 5.34 -30.86
N LYS A 109 -14.71 4.79 -30.89
CA LYS A 109 -15.80 5.28 -30.04
C LYS A 109 -15.52 5.06 -28.56
N GLY A 110 -15.09 3.88 -28.15
CA GLY A 110 -14.78 3.58 -26.74
C GLY A 110 -13.70 4.51 -26.18
N LEU A 111 -12.67 4.83 -26.98
CA LEU A 111 -11.65 5.82 -26.62
C LEU A 111 -12.21 7.23 -26.41
N ALA A 112 -13.14 7.66 -27.27
CA ALA A 112 -13.80 8.96 -27.15
C ALA A 112 -14.72 9.04 -25.92
N ASP A 113 -15.54 8.00 -25.70
CA ASP A 113 -16.45 7.89 -24.56
C ASP A 113 -15.67 7.96 -23.21
N VAL A 114 -14.50 7.29 -23.13
CA VAL A 114 -13.63 7.34 -21.94
C VAL A 114 -12.93 8.68 -21.77
N LYS A 115 -12.41 9.28 -22.85
CA LYS A 115 -11.75 10.59 -22.77
C LYS A 115 -12.72 11.70 -22.36
N ALA A 116 -13.99 11.60 -22.75
CA ALA A 116 -15.04 12.49 -22.26
C ALA A 116 -15.33 12.28 -20.76
N ALA A 117 -15.41 11.03 -20.30
CA ALA A 117 -15.62 10.71 -18.88
C ALA A 117 -14.43 11.10 -17.98
N ALA A 118 -13.20 11.04 -18.49
CA ALA A 118 -12.00 11.48 -17.77
C ALA A 118 -11.89 13.00 -17.62
N GLN A 119 -12.63 13.78 -18.42
CA GLN A 119 -12.61 15.25 -18.43
C GLN A 119 -13.74 15.88 -17.61
N SER A 120 -14.62 15.08 -17.01
CA SER A 120 -15.75 15.56 -16.19
C SER A 120 -15.46 15.67 -14.69
N ASP A 121 -14.28 15.27 -14.21
CA ASP A 121 -13.92 15.24 -12.78
C ASP A 121 -13.11 16.48 -12.31
N ASP A 122 -12.98 17.55 -13.12
CA ASP A 122 -12.22 18.77 -12.80
C ASP A 122 -13.10 20.04 -12.72
N ASP A 123 -13.70 20.26 -11.54
CA ASP A 123 -14.53 21.43 -11.21
C ASP A 123 -13.71 22.57 -10.56
N GLY A 124 -12.60 22.97 -11.22
CA GLY A 124 -11.68 24.02 -10.75
C GLY A 124 -11.94 25.44 -11.30
N PRO A 125 -11.53 26.52 -10.59
CA PRO A 125 -11.67 27.91 -11.07
C PRO A 125 -11.03 28.22 -12.43
N GLY A 126 -10.03 27.43 -12.86
CA GLY A 126 -9.39 27.57 -14.16
C GLY A 126 -10.36 27.41 -15.34
N ARG A 127 -11.33 26.50 -15.24
CA ARG A 127 -12.30 26.23 -16.31
C ARG A 127 -13.20 27.43 -16.60
N ILE A 128 -13.56 28.19 -15.56
CA ILE A 128 -14.32 29.44 -15.69
C ILE A 128 -13.49 30.48 -16.44
N ALA A 129 -12.22 30.68 -16.05
CA ALA A 129 -11.34 31.66 -16.69
C ALA A 129 -11.06 31.37 -18.18
N GLU A 130 -11.11 30.11 -18.60
CA GLU A 130 -11.01 29.73 -20.02
C GLU A 130 -12.32 29.95 -20.79
N MET A 131 -13.49 29.69 -20.19
CA MET A 131 -14.79 29.93 -20.82
C MET A 131 -15.00 31.42 -21.20
N PHE A 132 -14.50 32.37 -20.40
CA PHE A 132 -14.56 33.80 -20.74
C PHE A 132 -13.63 34.22 -21.88
N LYS A 133 -12.65 33.38 -22.28
CA LYS A 133 -11.75 33.65 -23.41
C LYS A 133 -12.30 33.15 -24.75
N ASP A 134 -13.46 32.47 -24.77
CA ASP A 134 -14.13 32.05 -26.00
C ASP A 134 -14.42 33.27 -26.91
N PRO A 135 -13.90 33.33 -28.15
CA PRO A 135 -14.18 34.43 -29.08
C PRO A 135 -15.67 34.67 -29.35
N ASN A 136 -16.50 33.64 -29.22
CA ASN A 136 -17.95 33.67 -29.47
C ASN A 136 -18.80 33.70 -28.18
N LEU A 137 -18.19 34.02 -27.03
CA LEU A 137 -18.84 34.12 -25.71
C LEU A 137 -20.18 34.89 -25.76
N ILE A 138 -20.16 36.12 -26.28
CA ILE A 138 -21.34 37.00 -26.33
C ILE A 138 -22.45 36.41 -27.22
N GLY A 139 -22.08 35.72 -28.31
CA GLY A 139 -23.03 35.05 -29.20
C GLY A 139 -23.75 33.87 -28.53
N LYS A 140 -23.04 33.12 -27.67
CA LYS A 140 -23.63 32.04 -26.85
C LYS A 140 -24.54 32.59 -25.74
N LEU A 141 -24.09 33.63 -25.03
CA LEU A 141 -24.89 34.27 -23.98
C LEU A 141 -26.20 34.90 -24.52
N ALA A 142 -26.18 35.41 -25.76
CA ALA A 142 -27.37 35.94 -26.43
C ALA A 142 -28.41 34.86 -26.80
N GLN A 143 -28.04 33.58 -26.79
CA GLN A 143 -28.97 32.46 -27.00
C GLN A 143 -29.63 31.98 -25.69
N ASN A 144 -29.12 32.40 -24.52
CA ASN A 144 -29.73 32.08 -23.24
C ASN A 144 -30.84 33.09 -22.90
N PRO A 145 -32.12 32.69 -22.77
CA PRO A 145 -33.23 33.61 -22.60
C PRO A 145 -33.22 34.39 -21.27
N LYS A 146 -32.49 33.94 -20.24
CA LYS A 146 -32.32 34.72 -18.99
C LYS A 146 -31.25 35.79 -19.10
N VAL A 147 -30.18 35.54 -19.86
CA VAL A 147 -29.01 36.44 -19.97
C VAL A 147 -29.11 37.40 -21.17
N ALA A 148 -29.79 37.00 -22.26
CA ALA A 148 -29.96 37.82 -23.46
C ALA A 148 -30.51 39.24 -23.18
N PRO A 149 -31.47 39.48 -22.25
CA PRO A 149 -31.91 40.83 -21.90
C PRO A 149 -30.82 41.69 -21.26
N MET A 150 -29.88 41.07 -20.52
CA MET A 150 -28.78 41.78 -19.86
C MET A 150 -27.72 42.28 -20.84
N LEU A 151 -27.61 41.64 -22.01
CA LEU A 151 -26.72 42.07 -23.09
C LEU A 151 -27.22 43.34 -23.83
N ALA A 152 -28.41 43.84 -23.50
CA ALA A 152 -28.86 45.15 -23.99
C ALA A 152 -28.15 46.32 -23.27
N ASP A 153 -27.51 46.09 -22.11
CA ASP A 153 -26.76 47.12 -21.36
C ASP A 153 -25.33 47.29 -21.93
N PRO A 154 -24.99 48.46 -22.53
CA PRO A 154 -23.67 48.72 -23.06
C PRO A 154 -22.54 48.65 -22.02
N ALA A 155 -22.82 49.01 -20.76
CA ALA A 155 -21.84 48.97 -19.68
C ALA A 155 -21.53 47.53 -19.25
N PHE A 156 -22.54 46.64 -19.28
CA PHE A 156 -22.35 45.23 -18.99
C PHE A 156 -21.57 44.51 -20.10
N ILE A 157 -21.87 44.78 -21.37
CA ILE A 157 -21.07 44.26 -22.50
C ILE A 157 -19.61 44.74 -22.43
N ALA A 158 -19.36 45.99 -22.01
CA ALA A 158 -17.99 46.49 -21.87
C ALA A 158 -17.20 45.70 -20.82
N LYS A 159 -17.80 45.38 -19.66
CA LYS A 159 -17.20 44.53 -18.62
C LYS A 159 -16.88 43.12 -19.16
N LEU A 160 -17.82 42.47 -19.85
CA LEU A 160 -17.62 41.13 -20.41
C LEU A 160 -16.47 41.09 -21.43
N LYS A 161 -16.38 42.11 -22.30
CA LYS A 161 -15.28 42.23 -23.28
C LYS A 161 -13.92 42.48 -22.62
N ALA A 162 -13.87 43.22 -21.51
CA ALA A 162 -12.63 43.47 -20.77
C ALA A 162 -12.03 42.16 -20.22
N ILE A 163 -12.87 41.28 -19.64
CA ILE A 163 -12.45 39.94 -19.21
C ILE A 163 -11.97 39.10 -20.41
N GLN A 164 -12.74 39.10 -21.51
CA GLN A 164 -12.40 38.37 -22.74
C GLN A 164 -11.05 38.78 -23.33
N SER A 165 -10.66 40.06 -23.19
CA SER A 165 -9.35 40.58 -23.62
C SER A 165 -8.17 40.26 -22.68
N GLY A 166 -8.38 39.47 -21.63
CA GLY A 166 -7.31 39.01 -20.72
C GLY A 166 -7.05 39.89 -19.50
N GLY A 167 -7.93 40.85 -19.19
CA GLY A 167 -7.90 41.55 -17.91
C GLY A 167 -8.26 40.61 -16.75
N GLN A 168 -7.51 40.66 -15.66
CA GLN A 168 -7.91 40.02 -14.40
C GLN A 168 -9.29 40.57 -13.98
N PRO A 169 -10.29 39.72 -13.67
CA PRO A 169 -11.59 40.19 -13.22
C PRO A 169 -11.44 40.97 -11.91
N SER A 170 -11.85 42.24 -11.89
CA SER A 170 -11.83 43.04 -10.66
C SER A 170 -12.73 42.39 -9.60
N PRO A 171 -12.37 42.38 -8.30
CA PRO A 171 -13.17 41.72 -7.26
C PRO A 171 -14.65 42.11 -7.27
N ASP A 172 -14.95 43.37 -7.56
CA ASP A 172 -16.30 43.94 -7.67
C ASP A 172 -17.17 43.29 -8.76
N ILE A 173 -16.60 42.54 -9.71
CA ILE A 173 -17.38 41.89 -10.77
C ILE A 173 -18.17 40.70 -10.25
N PHE A 174 -17.69 40.04 -9.19
CA PHE A 174 -18.42 38.98 -8.48
C PHE A 174 -19.52 39.54 -7.56
N GLN A 175 -19.56 40.86 -7.36
CA GLN A 175 -20.64 41.56 -6.65
C GLN A 175 -21.76 42.05 -7.59
N ASP A 176 -21.58 42.01 -8.92
CA ASP A 176 -22.65 42.31 -9.88
C ASP A 176 -23.55 41.05 -10.02
N PRO A 177 -24.80 41.03 -9.50
CA PRO A 177 -25.60 39.81 -9.42
C PRO A 177 -25.94 39.21 -10.80
N ARG A 178 -25.79 40.00 -11.87
CA ARG A 178 -25.93 39.56 -13.26
C ARG A 178 -24.82 38.60 -13.67
N MET A 179 -23.61 38.73 -13.10
CA MET A 179 -22.49 37.84 -13.41
C MET A 179 -22.75 36.41 -12.93
N ILE A 180 -23.49 36.19 -11.83
CA ILE A 180 -23.87 34.86 -11.37
C ILE A 180 -24.75 34.16 -12.43
N GLN A 181 -25.67 34.89 -13.08
CA GLN A 181 -26.49 34.35 -14.15
C GLN A 181 -25.69 34.07 -15.44
N VAL A 182 -24.68 34.91 -15.76
CA VAL A 182 -23.71 34.63 -16.83
C VAL A 182 -22.92 33.36 -16.54
N MET A 183 -22.40 33.19 -15.32
CA MET A 183 -21.67 31.98 -14.89
C MET A 183 -22.55 30.73 -15.03
N GLY A 184 -23.78 30.78 -14.51
CA GLY A 184 -24.75 29.69 -14.64
C GLY A 184 -25.07 29.35 -16.10
N ALA A 185 -25.24 30.35 -16.96
CA ALA A 185 -25.46 30.16 -18.39
C ALA A 185 -24.27 29.52 -19.12
N LEU A 186 -23.02 29.80 -18.70
CA LEU A 186 -21.80 29.21 -19.27
C LEU A 186 -21.53 27.80 -18.76
N MET A 187 -21.85 27.52 -17.50
CA MET A 187 -21.73 26.20 -16.90
C MET A 187 -22.91 25.27 -17.24
N GLY A 188 -24.01 25.83 -17.77
CA GLY A 188 -25.24 25.08 -18.07
C GLY A 188 -26.09 24.76 -16.82
N VAL A 189 -25.91 25.49 -15.72
CA VAL A 189 -26.50 25.24 -14.41
C VAL A 189 -27.30 26.46 -13.94
N ASP A 190 -28.54 26.24 -13.47
CA ASP A 190 -29.40 27.31 -12.94
C ASP A 190 -29.04 27.61 -11.48
N LEU A 191 -28.02 28.44 -11.25
CA LEU A 191 -27.37 28.65 -9.95
C LEU A 191 -28.26 29.32 -8.87
N GLN A 192 -29.48 29.76 -9.19
CA GLN A 192 -30.42 30.29 -8.20
C GLN A 192 -31.06 29.22 -7.29
N ALA A 193 -30.76 27.94 -7.48
CA ALA A 193 -31.23 26.85 -6.61
C ALA A 193 -30.66 26.88 -5.17
N PHE A 194 -29.78 27.83 -4.83
CA PHE A 194 -29.13 27.95 -3.52
C PHE A 194 -29.52 29.19 -2.70
N GLU A 195 -30.40 30.06 -3.19
CA GLU A 195 -30.98 31.14 -2.37
C GLU A 195 -32.15 30.61 -1.53
N ARG A 196 -32.02 30.64 -0.19
CA ARG A 196 -33.16 30.50 0.73
C ARG A 196 -33.76 31.89 1.02
N PRO A 197 -35.03 32.14 0.70
CA PRO A 197 -35.74 33.32 1.20
C PRO A 197 -36.34 33.05 2.58
N GLU A 198 -36.26 34.04 3.48
CA GLU A 198 -36.96 34.02 4.76
C GLU A 198 -38.42 34.52 4.61
N GLY A 199 -39.38 33.86 5.28
CA GLY A 199 -40.59 34.52 5.80
C GLY A 199 -41.85 34.68 4.92
N SER A 200 -42.97 34.19 5.48
CA SER A 200 -44.39 34.60 5.28
C SER A 200 -45.14 34.35 3.94
N ASP A 201 -46.10 33.43 4.04
CA ASP A 201 -47.54 33.53 3.72
C ASP A 201 -48.11 33.84 2.30
N GLN A 202 -48.84 32.82 1.83
CA GLN A 202 -50.08 32.82 1.01
C GLN A 202 -50.04 32.91 -0.54
N LEU A 203 -50.88 32.05 -1.14
CA LEU A 203 -51.27 31.86 -2.55
C LEU A 203 -52.34 32.91 -2.98
N PRO A 204 -52.74 33.10 -4.27
CA PRO A 204 -52.90 32.10 -5.36
C PRO A 204 -52.56 32.67 -6.79
N GLU A 205 -53.01 32.20 -7.98
CA GLU A 205 -53.93 31.12 -8.42
C GLU A 205 -53.56 30.56 -9.84
N ASN A 206 -54.52 29.99 -10.59
CA ASN A 206 -54.38 29.45 -11.95
C ASN A 206 -54.29 30.51 -13.06
N LEU A 207 -53.58 30.18 -14.15
CA LEU A 207 -54.08 30.40 -15.52
C LEU A 207 -53.45 29.37 -16.49
N GLN A 208 -54.27 28.80 -17.38
CA GLN A 208 -54.00 27.58 -18.17
C GLN A 208 -53.73 27.87 -19.66
N LYS A 209 -53.37 26.79 -20.41
CA LYS A 209 -53.47 26.57 -21.89
C LYS A 209 -52.32 27.10 -22.75
N ALA A 210 -51.89 26.43 -23.84
CA ALA A 210 -52.16 25.07 -24.35
C ALA A 210 -51.16 24.66 -25.47
N ASP A 211 -50.96 23.34 -25.66
CA ASP A 211 -50.44 22.68 -26.89
C ASP A 211 -51.61 22.40 -27.89
N PRO A 212 -51.46 21.94 -29.18
CA PRO A 212 -50.36 21.16 -29.83
C PRO A 212 -50.16 21.57 -31.35
N PRO A 213 -49.86 20.72 -32.40
CA PRO A 213 -49.31 19.35 -32.51
C PRO A 213 -48.23 19.06 -33.63
N LYS A 214 -47.49 17.94 -33.43
CA LYS A 214 -46.91 16.92 -34.36
C LYS A 214 -46.26 17.19 -35.77
N PRO A 215 -45.19 16.44 -36.12
CA PRO A 215 -44.61 16.29 -37.48
C PRO A 215 -45.07 15.01 -38.23
N ALA A 216 -44.67 14.87 -39.52
CA ALA A 216 -44.83 13.66 -40.38
C ALA A 216 -43.54 13.41 -41.20
N ALA A 217 -42.91 12.21 -41.13
CA ALA A 217 -43.01 11.06 -42.07
C ALA A 217 -42.04 11.17 -43.29
N ALA A 218 -41.33 10.16 -43.81
CA ALA A 218 -41.10 8.71 -43.55
C ALA A 218 -39.76 8.31 -44.27
N PRO A 219 -39.40 7.05 -44.66
CA PRO A 219 -39.86 5.70 -44.32
C PRO A 219 -38.71 4.70 -43.95
N ALA A 220 -39.01 3.39 -43.81
CA ALA A 220 -38.08 2.30 -43.48
C ALA A 220 -38.07 1.18 -44.56
N PRO A 221 -37.19 0.16 -44.45
CA PRO A 221 -37.40 -1.16 -45.05
C PRO A 221 -37.53 -2.31 -44.01
N SER A 222 -38.10 -3.44 -44.46
CA SER A 222 -38.80 -4.46 -43.64
C SER A 222 -38.00 -5.77 -43.37
N PRO A 223 -38.48 -6.68 -42.48
CA PRO A 223 -37.77 -7.91 -42.06
C PRO A 223 -38.31 -9.22 -42.67
N SER A 224 -37.58 -10.34 -42.51
CA SER A 224 -38.03 -11.75 -42.65
C SER A 224 -36.89 -12.73 -42.22
N PRO A 225 -37.13 -14.03 -41.96
CA PRO A 225 -37.88 -14.55 -40.80
C PRO A 225 -37.09 -15.66 -40.03
N ALA A 226 -37.62 -16.13 -38.89
CA ALA A 226 -37.04 -17.25 -38.12
C ALA A 226 -37.80 -18.58 -38.36
N PRO A 227 -37.14 -19.75 -38.31
CA PRO A 227 -37.80 -21.06 -38.23
C PRO A 227 -38.17 -21.46 -36.78
N GLU A 228 -39.28 -22.18 -36.65
CA GLU A 228 -39.88 -22.61 -35.38
C GLU A 228 -39.17 -23.81 -34.73
N ALA A 229 -39.35 -23.96 -33.40
CA ALA A 229 -39.35 -25.25 -32.73
C ALA A 229 -40.51 -25.31 -31.72
N LYS A 230 -41.41 -26.28 -31.88
CA LYS A 230 -42.61 -26.46 -31.04
C LYS A 230 -42.29 -27.28 -29.78
N MET A 231 -42.92 -26.91 -28.65
CA MET A 231 -43.38 -27.86 -27.63
C MET A 231 -44.75 -27.40 -27.10
N GLN A 232 -45.56 -28.37 -26.67
CA GLN A 232 -47.02 -28.22 -26.48
C GLN A 232 -47.42 -27.89 -25.03
N GLU A 233 -48.69 -27.50 -24.88
CA GLU A 233 -49.46 -27.26 -23.65
C GLU A 233 -49.57 -28.54 -22.76
N ALA A 234 -50.05 -28.52 -21.51
CA ALA A 234 -50.89 -27.58 -20.73
C ALA A 234 -50.46 -27.64 -19.23
N THR A 235 -50.84 -26.75 -18.30
CA THR A 235 -52.20 -26.32 -17.91
C THR A 235 -52.22 -24.95 -17.21
N GLN A 236 -53.39 -24.29 -17.23
CA GLN A 236 -53.70 -22.96 -16.67
C GLN A 236 -54.27 -23.03 -15.21
N PRO A 237 -54.50 -21.91 -14.48
CA PRO A 237 -54.39 -20.50 -14.89
C PRO A 237 -53.49 -19.60 -14.00
N ALA A 238 -52.74 -18.72 -14.65
CA ALA A 238 -52.46 -17.39 -14.13
C ALA A 238 -53.21 -16.41 -15.04
N GLU A 239 -53.98 -15.47 -14.46
CA GLU A 239 -54.78 -14.52 -15.23
C GLU A 239 -53.88 -13.69 -16.15
N SER A 240 -54.04 -13.83 -17.46
CA SER A 240 -53.23 -13.11 -18.42
C SER A 240 -53.72 -11.66 -18.51
N SER A 241 -53.22 -10.81 -17.61
CA SER A 241 -53.49 -9.37 -17.63
C SER A 241 -53.24 -8.80 -19.03
N THR A 242 -54.21 -8.01 -19.47
CA THR A 242 -54.28 -7.44 -20.81
C THR A 242 -53.10 -6.50 -21.07
N SER A 243 -52.86 -6.19 -22.34
CA SER A 243 -51.81 -5.25 -22.74
C SER A 243 -51.97 -3.86 -22.08
N ASP A 244 -53.18 -3.50 -21.67
CA ASP A 244 -53.47 -2.21 -21.04
C ASP A 244 -53.37 -2.26 -19.51
N GLU A 245 -53.80 -3.33 -18.85
CA GLU A 245 -53.57 -3.55 -17.41
C GLU A 245 -52.08 -3.57 -17.06
N LYS A 246 -51.24 -4.22 -17.88
CA LYS A 246 -49.78 -4.19 -17.70
C LYS A 246 -49.17 -2.80 -17.83
N LYS A 247 -49.73 -1.92 -18.67
CA LYS A 247 -49.30 -0.51 -18.76
C LYS A 247 -49.70 0.26 -17.51
N GLU A 248 -50.89 0.00 -16.95
CA GLU A 248 -51.33 0.65 -15.73
C GLU A 248 -50.55 0.16 -14.50
N ALA A 249 -50.24 -1.13 -14.39
CA ALA A 249 -49.36 -1.68 -13.34
C ALA A 249 -47.95 -1.04 -13.36
N LEU A 250 -47.35 -0.90 -14.55
CA LEU A 250 -46.07 -0.20 -14.71
C LEU A 250 -46.15 1.27 -14.32
N LYS A 251 -47.27 1.96 -14.61
CA LYS A 251 -47.50 3.34 -14.19
C LYS A 251 -47.66 3.44 -12.66
N ALA A 252 -48.40 2.53 -12.03
CA ALA A 252 -48.54 2.45 -10.58
C ALA A 252 -47.19 2.20 -9.88
N LYS A 253 -46.34 1.32 -10.43
CA LYS A 253 -44.94 1.13 -9.98
C LYS A 253 -44.08 2.36 -10.14
N GLN A 254 -44.21 3.12 -11.23
CA GLN A 254 -43.49 4.39 -11.40
C GLN A 254 -43.92 5.41 -10.34
N GLN A 255 -45.22 5.58 -10.13
CA GLN A 255 -45.78 6.42 -9.07
C GLN A 255 -45.29 5.98 -7.67
N GLY A 256 -45.29 4.68 -7.38
CA GLY A 256 -44.74 4.12 -6.14
C GLY A 256 -43.24 4.41 -5.95
N ASN A 257 -42.44 4.37 -7.02
CA ASN A 257 -41.02 4.73 -6.99
C ASN A 257 -40.82 6.22 -6.67
N GLU A 258 -41.65 7.10 -7.22
CA GLU A 258 -41.61 8.55 -6.97
C GLU A 258 -42.03 8.88 -5.53
N LEU A 259 -43.12 8.28 -5.06
CA LEU A 259 -43.62 8.43 -3.68
C LEU A 259 -42.62 7.90 -2.65
N TYR A 260 -41.98 6.76 -2.93
CA TYR A 260 -40.90 6.21 -2.10
C TYR A 260 -39.70 7.16 -2.01
N LYS A 261 -39.25 7.74 -3.14
CA LYS A 261 -38.20 8.77 -3.14
C LYS A 261 -38.61 10.02 -2.35
N ALA A 262 -39.87 10.42 -2.43
CA ALA A 262 -40.46 11.50 -1.65
C ALA A 262 -40.73 11.14 -0.17
N ARG A 263 -40.37 9.93 0.29
CA ARG A 263 -40.65 9.38 1.64
C ARG A 263 -42.13 9.35 2.03
N LYS A 264 -43.04 9.40 1.05
CA LYS A 264 -44.49 9.23 1.24
C LYS A 264 -44.84 7.74 1.29
N PHE A 265 -44.42 7.07 2.37
CA PHE A 265 -44.42 5.61 2.44
C PHE A 265 -45.81 4.97 2.34
N ASP A 266 -46.85 5.56 2.95
CA ASP A 266 -48.21 5.03 2.89
C ASP A 266 -48.84 5.14 1.50
N GLU A 267 -48.62 6.27 0.81
CA GLU A 267 -49.03 6.44 -0.59
C GLU A 267 -48.24 5.50 -1.52
N ALA A 268 -46.94 5.27 -1.24
CA ALA A 268 -46.11 4.35 -2.00
C ALA A 268 -46.52 2.89 -1.84
N ILE A 269 -46.93 2.47 -0.63
CA ILE A 269 -47.48 1.13 -0.34
C ILE A 269 -48.70 0.89 -1.24
N GLN A 270 -49.69 1.78 -1.20
CA GLN A 270 -50.91 1.67 -2.03
C GLN A 270 -50.60 1.58 -3.53
N ALA A 271 -49.60 2.35 -4.01
CA ALA A 271 -49.20 2.34 -5.41
C ALA A 271 -48.53 1.01 -5.84
N TYR A 272 -47.75 0.37 -4.97
CA TYR A 272 -47.16 -0.95 -5.26
C TYR A 272 -48.14 -2.12 -5.06
N GLU A 273 -49.05 -2.02 -4.09
CA GLU A 273 -50.15 -2.99 -3.91
C GLU A 273 -51.07 -2.98 -5.13
N LYS A 274 -51.53 -1.80 -5.58
CA LYS A 274 -52.28 -1.66 -6.83
C LYS A 274 -51.52 -2.20 -8.05
N ALA A 275 -50.19 -2.00 -8.11
CA ALA A 275 -49.38 -2.54 -9.20
C ALA A 275 -49.37 -4.08 -9.22
N TRP A 276 -49.32 -4.72 -8.05
CA TRP A 276 -49.39 -6.18 -7.90
C TRP A 276 -50.80 -6.75 -8.17
N GLU A 277 -51.86 -6.02 -7.81
CA GLU A 277 -53.24 -6.38 -8.13
C GLU A 277 -53.54 -6.34 -9.64
N LEU A 278 -53.02 -5.34 -10.35
CA LEU A 278 -53.17 -5.20 -11.81
C LEU A 278 -52.29 -6.17 -12.61
N ASP A 279 -51.13 -6.54 -12.08
CA ASP A 279 -50.18 -7.44 -12.72
C ASP A 279 -49.40 -8.23 -11.67
N ASN A 280 -49.83 -9.45 -11.39
CA ASN A 280 -49.10 -10.36 -10.51
C ASN A 280 -47.85 -10.97 -11.16
N SER A 281 -47.53 -10.68 -12.43
CA SER A 281 -46.44 -11.34 -13.16
C SER A 281 -45.02 -10.77 -12.93
N ASP A 282 -44.87 -9.67 -12.19
CA ASP A 282 -43.57 -9.04 -11.87
C ASP A 282 -43.36 -8.87 -10.35
N ILE A 283 -42.60 -9.77 -9.73
CA ILE A 283 -42.29 -9.69 -8.28
C ILE A 283 -41.52 -8.43 -7.86
N SER A 284 -41.00 -7.62 -8.78
CA SER A 284 -40.32 -6.39 -8.41
C SER A 284 -41.26 -5.41 -7.68
N TYR A 285 -42.58 -5.48 -7.91
CA TYR A 285 -43.59 -4.78 -7.10
C TYR A 285 -43.44 -5.15 -5.62
N LEU A 286 -43.41 -6.46 -5.29
CA LEU A 286 -43.21 -6.95 -3.92
C LEU A 286 -41.80 -6.65 -3.35
N THR A 287 -40.74 -6.71 -4.17
CA THR A 287 -39.38 -6.35 -3.72
C THR A 287 -39.19 -4.85 -3.46
N ASN A 288 -40.09 -4.01 -3.98
CA ASN A 288 -40.12 -2.57 -3.71
C ASN A 288 -41.05 -2.27 -2.54
N LEU A 289 -42.22 -2.92 -2.45
CA LEU A 289 -43.13 -2.83 -1.31
C LEU A 289 -42.44 -3.23 0.02
N SER A 290 -41.71 -4.34 0.04
CA SER A 290 -40.89 -4.73 1.20
C SER A 290 -39.74 -3.75 1.50
N ALA A 291 -39.26 -2.98 0.51
CA ALA A 291 -38.32 -1.88 0.77
C ALA A 291 -38.99 -0.76 1.57
N VAL A 292 -40.23 -0.40 1.19
CA VAL A 292 -41.01 0.64 1.86
C VAL A 292 -41.28 0.25 3.32
N PHE A 293 -41.71 -0.99 3.58
CA PHE A 293 -41.92 -1.46 4.96
C PHE A 293 -40.61 -1.48 5.79
N PHE A 294 -39.47 -1.87 5.20
CA PHE A 294 -38.17 -1.86 5.88
C PHE A 294 -37.69 -0.46 6.29
N GLU A 295 -37.88 0.54 5.43
CA GLU A 295 -37.54 1.94 5.70
C GLU A 295 -38.54 2.61 6.66
N LYS A 296 -39.83 2.24 6.57
CA LYS A 296 -40.86 2.65 7.54
C LYS A 296 -40.64 2.05 8.94
N GLY A 297 -39.88 0.96 9.04
CA GLY A 297 -39.58 0.26 10.30
C GLY A 297 -40.60 -0.81 10.69
N ASP A 298 -41.57 -1.13 9.82
CA ASP A 298 -42.54 -2.22 10.01
C ASP A 298 -41.86 -3.54 9.60
N LEU A 299 -41.10 -4.13 10.53
CA LEU A 299 -40.23 -5.28 10.27
C LEU A 299 -41.02 -6.57 10.04
N GLU A 300 -42.18 -6.69 10.67
CA GLU A 300 -43.11 -7.82 10.55
C GLU A 300 -43.69 -7.88 9.13
N LYS A 301 -44.28 -6.79 8.62
CA LYS A 301 -44.79 -6.75 7.24
C LYS A 301 -43.67 -6.79 6.20
N CYS A 302 -42.50 -6.23 6.53
CA CYS A 302 -41.33 -6.39 5.67
C CYS A 302 -40.95 -7.87 5.48
N LEU A 303 -41.03 -8.69 6.54
CA LEU A 303 -40.73 -10.12 6.47
C LEU A 303 -41.79 -10.84 5.62
N GLU A 304 -43.07 -10.65 5.92
CA GLU A 304 -44.21 -11.25 5.19
C GLU A 304 -44.15 -10.94 3.68
N VAL A 305 -43.95 -9.67 3.30
CA VAL A 305 -43.87 -9.27 1.88
C VAL A 305 -42.59 -9.80 1.22
N CYS A 306 -41.47 -9.93 1.94
CA CYS A 306 -40.27 -10.57 1.42
C CYS A 306 -40.43 -12.07 1.21
N GLU A 307 -41.09 -12.78 2.14
CA GLU A 307 -41.35 -14.22 2.02
C GLU A 307 -42.29 -14.49 0.85
N LYS A 308 -43.37 -13.72 0.71
CA LYS A 308 -44.25 -13.73 -0.47
C LYS A 308 -43.47 -13.45 -1.77
N ALA A 309 -42.55 -12.48 -1.77
CA ALA A 309 -41.71 -12.20 -2.95
C ALA A 309 -40.76 -13.35 -3.32
N VAL A 310 -40.34 -14.17 -2.36
CA VAL A 310 -39.50 -15.37 -2.60
C VAL A 310 -40.35 -16.53 -3.11
N GLU A 311 -41.53 -16.76 -2.54
CA GLU A 311 -42.47 -17.80 -2.97
C GLU A 311 -42.97 -17.54 -4.40
N GLU A 312 -43.54 -16.37 -4.64
CA GLU A 312 -44.05 -15.94 -5.94
C GLU A 312 -42.91 -15.80 -6.98
N GLY A 313 -41.72 -15.42 -6.53
CA GLY A 313 -40.53 -15.37 -7.39
C GLY A 313 -40.10 -16.73 -7.89
N ARG A 314 -40.29 -17.78 -7.08
CA ARG A 314 -39.98 -19.16 -7.42
C ARG A 314 -41.09 -19.82 -8.24
N SER A 315 -42.36 -19.55 -7.94
CA SER A 315 -43.51 -20.05 -8.71
C SER A 315 -43.46 -19.58 -10.17
N MET A 316 -43.19 -18.28 -10.39
CA MET A 316 -43.14 -17.65 -11.71
C MET A 316 -41.77 -17.70 -12.41
N ARG A 317 -40.74 -18.26 -11.77
CA ARG A 317 -39.35 -18.27 -12.27
C ARG A 317 -38.81 -16.87 -12.60
N ALA A 318 -39.07 -15.91 -11.72
CA ALA A 318 -38.62 -14.53 -11.86
C ALA A 318 -37.09 -14.39 -11.80
N ASP A 319 -36.55 -13.21 -12.14
CA ASP A 319 -35.11 -12.93 -12.03
C ASP A 319 -34.64 -13.23 -10.60
N TYR A 320 -33.74 -14.20 -10.49
CA TYR A 320 -33.15 -14.67 -9.25
C TYR A 320 -32.47 -13.54 -8.45
N LYS A 321 -32.08 -12.41 -9.08
CA LYS A 321 -31.62 -11.19 -8.39
C LYS A 321 -32.70 -10.55 -7.52
N LEU A 322 -33.97 -10.61 -7.92
CA LEU A 322 -35.10 -10.08 -7.17
C LEU A 322 -35.41 -10.96 -5.96
N VAL A 323 -35.36 -12.30 -6.14
CA VAL A 323 -35.44 -13.28 -5.05
C VAL A 323 -34.27 -13.09 -4.06
N ALA A 324 -33.05 -12.93 -4.56
CA ALA A 324 -31.87 -12.63 -3.75
C ALA A 324 -32.00 -11.31 -2.99
N LYS A 325 -32.58 -10.26 -3.59
CA LYS A 325 -32.85 -8.96 -2.97
C LYS A 325 -33.87 -9.09 -1.83
N ALA A 326 -34.91 -9.91 -1.99
CA ALA A 326 -35.85 -10.22 -0.91
C ALA A 326 -35.15 -10.97 0.24
N LEU A 327 -34.42 -12.04 -0.04
CA LEU A 327 -33.65 -12.79 0.98
C LEU A 327 -32.61 -11.93 1.72
N GLY A 328 -31.91 -11.04 1.00
CA GLY A 328 -30.94 -10.12 1.59
C GLY A 328 -31.60 -9.08 2.50
N ARG A 329 -32.84 -8.70 2.20
CA ARG A 329 -33.66 -7.87 3.10
C ARG A 329 -34.17 -8.66 4.29
N ILE A 330 -34.55 -9.92 4.15
CA ILE A 330 -34.87 -10.81 5.28
C ILE A 330 -33.67 -10.89 6.24
N GLY A 331 -32.45 -11.13 5.74
CA GLY A 331 -31.24 -11.09 6.57
C GLY A 331 -31.03 -9.74 7.27
N SER A 332 -31.34 -8.64 6.59
CA SER A 332 -31.30 -7.29 7.17
C SER A 332 -32.36 -7.04 8.25
N VAL A 333 -33.52 -7.71 8.17
CA VAL A 333 -34.57 -7.68 9.21
C VAL A 333 -34.12 -8.44 10.45
N TYR A 334 -33.60 -9.67 10.29
CA TYR A 334 -33.08 -10.45 11.42
C TYR A 334 -31.89 -9.77 12.10
N TYR A 335 -31.02 -9.11 11.34
CA TYR A 335 -29.94 -8.27 11.87
C TYR A 335 -30.48 -7.12 12.75
N LYS A 336 -31.52 -6.39 12.29
CA LYS A 336 -32.20 -5.37 13.11
C LYS A 336 -32.87 -5.95 14.36
N LYS A 337 -33.34 -7.21 14.31
CA LYS A 337 -33.92 -7.95 15.46
C LYS A 337 -32.87 -8.55 16.39
N LYS A 338 -31.56 -8.38 16.13
CA LYS A 338 -30.43 -8.98 16.87
C LYS A 338 -30.39 -10.52 16.86
N ASP A 339 -31.13 -11.16 15.96
CA ASP A 339 -30.98 -12.59 15.66
C ASP A 339 -29.88 -12.76 14.60
N LEU A 340 -28.64 -12.83 15.09
CA LEU A 340 -27.44 -12.88 14.23
C LEU A 340 -27.35 -14.22 13.47
N ASP A 341 -27.86 -15.31 14.03
CA ASP A 341 -27.90 -16.63 13.40
C ASP A 341 -28.84 -16.68 12.20
N ALA A 342 -30.08 -16.19 12.36
CA ALA A 342 -31.01 -16.07 11.25
C ALA A 342 -30.50 -15.07 10.20
N ALA A 343 -29.89 -13.96 10.62
CA ALA A 343 -29.30 -12.98 9.71
C ALA A 343 -28.19 -13.59 8.82
N VAL A 344 -27.21 -14.29 9.41
CA VAL A 344 -26.15 -15.01 8.69
C VAL A 344 -26.73 -16.05 7.72
N ASN A 345 -27.75 -16.80 8.15
CA ASN A 345 -28.41 -17.81 7.31
C ASN A 345 -29.09 -17.16 6.08
N TYR A 346 -29.86 -16.08 6.27
CA TYR A 346 -30.56 -15.41 5.17
C TYR A 346 -29.64 -14.59 4.25
N PHE A 347 -28.55 -14.01 4.78
CA PHE A 347 -27.51 -13.42 3.94
C PHE A 347 -26.80 -14.46 3.08
N ASN A 348 -26.48 -15.65 3.65
CA ASN A 348 -25.92 -16.75 2.86
C ASN A 348 -26.90 -17.23 1.77
N LYS A 349 -28.18 -17.47 2.10
CA LYS A 349 -29.23 -17.80 1.12
C LYS A 349 -29.32 -16.74 0.00
N SER A 350 -29.27 -15.46 0.34
CA SER A 350 -29.26 -14.36 -0.63
C SER A 350 -28.05 -14.42 -1.56
N LEU A 351 -26.85 -14.71 -1.03
CA LEU A 351 -25.63 -14.86 -1.82
C LEU A 351 -25.61 -16.13 -2.68
N THR A 352 -26.30 -17.20 -2.28
CA THR A 352 -26.52 -18.40 -3.09
C THR A 352 -27.37 -18.10 -4.32
N GLU A 353 -28.46 -17.32 -4.17
CA GLU A 353 -29.27 -16.90 -5.31
C GLU A 353 -28.51 -15.86 -6.18
N HIS A 354 -27.95 -14.80 -5.58
CA HIS A 354 -27.11 -13.83 -6.31
C HIS A 354 -26.06 -13.16 -5.41
N ARG A 355 -24.77 -13.32 -5.77
CA ARG A 355 -23.65 -12.71 -5.06
C ARG A 355 -23.63 -11.18 -5.22
N SER A 356 -24.16 -10.47 -4.23
CA SER A 356 -24.08 -9.00 -4.10
C SER A 356 -22.97 -8.56 -3.14
N ALA A 357 -22.21 -7.52 -3.50
CA ALA A 357 -21.16 -6.96 -2.63
C ALA A 357 -21.73 -6.36 -1.33
N ASP A 358 -22.89 -5.70 -1.40
CA ASP A 358 -23.62 -5.17 -0.23
C ASP A 358 -23.98 -6.28 0.77
N VAL A 359 -24.54 -7.39 0.28
CA VAL A 359 -24.92 -8.54 1.12
C VAL A 359 -23.69 -9.26 1.67
N LEU A 360 -22.60 -9.35 0.90
CA LEU A 360 -21.34 -9.95 1.37
C LEU A 360 -20.70 -9.12 2.50
N ASN A 361 -20.75 -7.79 2.41
CA ASN A 361 -20.25 -6.92 3.46
C ASN A 361 -21.12 -7.01 4.73
N LYS A 362 -22.46 -7.07 4.58
CA LYS A 362 -23.39 -7.31 5.69
C LYS A 362 -23.18 -8.67 6.36
N LEU A 363 -22.97 -9.73 5.58
CA LEU A 363 -22.63 -11.05 6.10
C LEU A 363 -21.36 -11.00 6.95
N ARG A 364 -20.25 -10.49 6.41
CA ARG A 364 -18.96 -10.38 7.12
C ARG A 364 -19.06 -9.56 8.41
N ALA A 365 -19.81 -8.45 8.39
CA ALA A 365 -20.06 -7.64 9.58
C ALA A 365 -20.85 -8.42 10.64
N THR A 366 -21.89 -9.15 10.22
CA THR A 366 -22.75 -9.96 11.11
C THR A 366 -22.00 -11.17 11.68
N GLU A 367 -21.18 -11.85 10.88
CA GLU A 367 -20.33 -12.96 11.34
C GLU A 367 -19.28 -12.50 12.36
N LYS A 368 -18.72 -11.30 12.16
CA LYS A 368 -17.83 -10.67 13.15
C LYS A 368 -18.58 -10.33 14.44
N GLU A 369 -19.70 -9.61 14.35
CA GLU A 369 -20.50 -9.23 15.53
C GLU A 369 -20.97 -10.46 16.31
N LYS A 370 -21.36 -11.54 15.61
CA LYS A 370 -21.70 -12.82 16.23
C LYS A 370 -20.51 -13.41 16.99
N LYS A 371 -19.33 -13.48 16.36
CA LYS A 371 -18.12 -14.02 17.00
C LYS A 371 -17.67 -13.20 18.20
N ASP A 372 -17.75 -11.86 18.10
CA ASP A 372 -17.38 -10.96 19.20
C ASP A 372 -18.37 -11.15 20.38
N ALA A 373 -19.67 -11.31 20.11
CA ALA A 373 -20.68 -11.64 21.13
C ALA A 373 -20.53 -13.04 21.74
N GLU A 374 -20.14 -14.05 20.95
CA GLU A 374 -19.83 -15.40 21.45
C GLU A 374 -18.60 -15.40 22.38
N VAL A 375 -17.57 -14.61 22.06
CA VAL A 375 -16.40 -14.43 22.93
C VAL A 375 -16.77 -13.73 24.23
N GLU A 376 -17.51 -12.62 24.16
CA GLU A 376 -17.96 -11.87 25.34
C GLU A 376 -18.83 -12.73 26.27
N ALA A 377 -19.77 -13.50 25.70
CA ALA A 377 -20.60 -14.45 26.46
C ALA A 377 -19.79 -15.62 27.09
N TYR A 378 -18.56 -15.85 26.63
CA TYR A 378 -17.63 -16.84 27.20
C TYR A 378 -16.73 -16.26 28.31
N ILE A 379 -16.67 -14.92 28.45
CA ILE A 379 -15.90 -14.27 29.50
C ILE A 379 -16.61 -14.47 30.84
N ASN A 380 -15.93 -15.15 31.75
CA ASN A 380 -16.42 -15.37 33.10
C ASN A 380 -15.22 -15.46 34.08
N PRO A 381 -14.93 -14.37 34.82
CA PRO A 381 -13.80 -14.32 35.75
C PRO A 381 -13.83 -15.39 36.84
N GLU A 382 -15.00 -15.76 37.36
CA GLU A 382 -15.14 -16.78 38.41
C GLU A 382 -14.80 -18.17 37.87
N LEU A 383 -15.31 -18.52 36.69
CA LEU A 383 -14.98 -19.78 36.01
C LEU A 383 -13.54 -19.78 35.46
N SER A 384 -12.93 -18.62 35.19
CA SER A 384 -11.51 -18.50 34.88
C SER A 384 -10.66 -18.86 36.10
N GLU A 385 -10.91 -18.22 37.25
CA GLU A 385 -10.17 -18.51 38.49
C GLU A 385 -10.38 -19.96 38.93
N LYS A 386 -11.61 -20.50 38.81
CA LYS A 386 -11.89 -21.91 39.10
C LYS A 386 -11.05 -22.86 38.25
N SER A 387 -11.03 -22.70 36.92
CA SER A 387 -10.22 -23.59 36.07
C SER A 387 -8.71 -23.32 36.18
N ARG A 388 -8.29 -22.12 36.57
CA ARG A 388 -6.89 -21.88 36.98
C ARG A 388 -6.56 -22.68 38.24
N ASP A 389 -7.45 -22.76 39.22
CA ASP A 389 -7.20 -23.47 40.48
C ASP A 389 -7.31 -25.00 40.31
N GLU A 390 -8.16 -25.48 39.42
CA GLU A 390 -8.14 -26.86 38.92
C GLU A 390 -6.80 -27.17 38.22
N GLY A 391 -6.31 -26.26 37.38
CA GLY A 391 -4.99 -26.34 36.74
C GLY A 391 -3.83 -26.35 37.74
N ASN A 392 -3.90 -25.51 38.79
CA ASN A 392 -2.96 -25.49 39.91
C ASN A 392 -2.96 -26.85 40.65
N ALA A 393 -4.13 -27.47 40.82
CA ALA A 393 -4.24 -28.80 41.41
C ALA A 393 -3.69 -29.91 40.51
N ALA A 394 -3.91 -29.86 39.19
CA ALA A 394 -3.32 -30.78 38.21
C ALA A 394 -1.78 -30.67 38.19
N PHE A 395 -1.26 -29.44 38.16
CA PHE A 395 0.18 -29.16 38.21
C PHE A 395 0.82 -29.72 39.49
N LYS A 396 0.16 -29.59 40.65
CA LYS A 396 0.62 -30.19 41.92
C LYS A 396 0.62 -31.72 41.92
N ARG A 397 -0.22 -32.37 41.11
CA ARG A 397 -0.20 -33.84 40.91
C ARG A 397 0.87 -34.31 39.90
N GLY A 398 1.59 -33.38 39.26
CA GLY A 398 2.54 -33.69 38.19
C GLY A 398 1.89 -33.90 36.81
N ASP A 399 0.58 -33.70 36.69
CA ASP A 399 -0.13 -33.79 35.41
C ASP A 399 -0.03 -32.45 34.67
N PHE A 400 1.13 -32.24 34.04
CA PHE A 400 1.41 -30.99 33.35
C PHE A 400 0.57 -30.81 32.09
N ALA A 401 0.24 -31.90 31.37
CA ALA A 401 -0.58 -31.85 30.17
C ALA A 401 -2.03 -31.42 30.48
N GLU A 402 -2.63 -31.98 31.54
CA GLU A 402 -3.96 -31.54 31.98
C GLU A 402 -3.93 -30.12 32.54
N SER A 403 -2.86 -29.73 33.26
CA SER A 403 -2.70 -28.34 33.72
C SER A 403 -2.65 -27.34 32.54
N VAL A 404 -2.00 -27.66 31.42
CA VAL A 404 -2.00 -26.83 30.21
C VAL A 404 -3.41 -26.65 29.65
N LYS A 405 -4.24 -27.70 29.62
CA LYS A 405 -5.65 -27.59 29.17
C LYS A 405 -6.44 -26.66 30.09
N LEU A 406 -6.35 -26.88 31.40
CA LEU A 406 -7.09 -26.12 32.42
C LEU A 406 -6.67 -24.64 32.48
N TYR A 407 -5.37 -24.32 32.35
CA TYR A 407 -4.91 -22.94 32.22
C TYR A 407 -5.31 -22.31 30.88
N SER A 408 -5.32 -23.08 29.78
CA SER A 408 -5.82 -22.57 28.49
C SER A 408 -7.30 -22.22 28.54
N GLU A 409 -8.07 -23.01 29.29
CA GLU A 409 -9.48 -22.75 29.54
C GLU A 409 -9.70 -21.53 30.45
N ALA A 410 -8.87 -21.36 31.49
CA ALA A 410 -8.86 -20.15 32.29
C ALA A 410 -8.54 -18.89 31.45
N ILE A 411 -7.60 -18.99 30.51
CA ILE A 411 -7.23 -17.91 29.57
C ILE A 411 -8.38 -17.57 28.62
N LYS A 412 -9.13 -18.55 28.08
CA LYS A 412 -10.31 -18.25 27.24
C LYS A 412 -11.38 -17.45 27.97
N ARG A 413 -11.60 -17.73 29.26
CA ARG A 413 -12.63 -17.09 30.09
C ARG A 413 -12.18 -15.77 30.72
N LEU A 414 -10.87 -15.46 30.70
CA LEU A 414 -10.31 -14.16 31.06
C LEU A 414 -8.96 -13.94 30.34
N PRO A 415 -8.98 -13.45 29.08
CA PRO A 415 -7.78 -13.29 28.25
C PRO A 415 -6.70 -12.37 28.82
N ASP A 416 -7.06 -11.47 29.75
CA ASP A 416 -6.12 -10.52 30.37
C ASP A 416 -5.65 -10.98 31.77
N ASN A 417 -5.76 -12.27 32.09
CA ASN A 417 -5.25 -12.83 33.36
C ASN A 417 -3.77 -13.26 33.23
N ALA A 418 -2.83 -12.33 33.43
CA ALA A 418 -1.38 -12.59 33.39
C ALA A 418 -0.95 -13.82 34.24
N ARG A 419 -1.63 -14.05 35.37
CA ARG A 419 -1.36 -15.21 36.26
C ARG A 419 -1.59 -16.54 35.53
N ALA A 420 -2.66 -16.67 34.76
CA ALA A 420 -2.96 -17.91 34.02
C ALA A 420 -1.90 -18.21 32.95
N TYR A 421 -1.39 -17.19 32.25
CA TYR A 421 -0.26 -17.31 31.33
C TYR A 421 1.03 -17.75 32.05
N THR A 422 1.40 -17.13 33.18
CA THR A 422 2.62 -17.58 33.92
C THR A 422 2.51 -19.01 34.44
N ASN A 423 1.32 -19.45 34.84
CA ASN A 423 1.09 -20.82 35.28
C ASN A 423 1.19 -21.80 34.10
N ARG A 424 0.65 -21.45 32.92
CA ARG A 424 0.76 -22.26 31.70
C ARG A 424 2.19 -22.30 31.16
N ALA A 425 2.93 -21.19 31.19
CA ALA A 425 4.36 -21.15 30.90
C ALA A 425 5.16 -22.10 31.81
N THR A 426 4.80 -22.16 33.10
CA THR A 426 5.42 -23.10 34.05
C THR A 426 5.14 -24.56 33.68
N ALA A 427 3.91 -24.87 33.24
CA ALA A 427 3.53 -26.21 32.78
C ALA A 427 4.22 -26.61 31.47
N TYR A 428 4.28 -25.71 30.48
CA TYR A 428 5.02 -25.94 29.24
C TYR A 428 6.51 -26.16 29.48
N ASN A 429 7.14 -25.39 30.39
CA ASN A 429 8.54 -25.60 30.77
C ASN A 429 8.75 -26.99 31.41
N LYS A 430 7.79 -27.50 32.19
CA LYS A 430 7.82 -28.88 32.74
C LYS A 430 7.60 -29.97 31.68
N LEU A 431 6.96 -29.65 30.55
CA LEU A 431 6.81 -30.51 29.38
C LEU A 431 7.95 -30.38 28.37
N ALA A 432 8.99 -29.57 28.66
CA ALA A 432 10.04 -29.16 27.72
C ALA A 432 9.55 -28.47 26.43
N ALA A 433 8.31 -27.95 26.44
CA ALA A 433 7.74 -27.10 25.39
C ALA A 433 8.24 -25.64 25.58
N LEU A 434 9.55 -25.45 25.42
CA LEU A 434 10.22 -24.19 25.75
C LEU A 434 9.77 -22.99 24.87
N PRO A 435 9.52 -23.12 23.56
CA PRO A 435 9.01 -22.02 22.75
C PRO A 435 7.63 -21.52 23.19
N GLU A 436 6.72 -22.46 23.49
CA GLU A 436 5.37 -22.17 24.00
C GLU A 436 5.43 -21.53 25.39
N ALA A 437 6.34 -22.01 26.26
CA ALA A 437 6.58 -21.44 27.57
C ALA A 437 7.11 -20.00 27.49
N LEU A 438 8.02 -19.71 26.54
CA LEU A 438 8.57 -18.38 26.32
C LEU A 438 7.49 -17.41 25.78
N LYS A 439 6.64 -17.89 24.85
CA LYS A 439 5.51 -17.13 24.32
C LYS A 439 4.52 -16.74 25.42
N ASP A 440 4.16 -17.67 26.31
CA ASP A 440 3.27 -17.38 27.44
C ASP A 440 3.93 -16.48 28.49
N ALA A 441 5.22 -16.64 28.75
CA ALA A 441 5.96 -15.75 29.66
C ALA A 441 6.03 -14.31 29.12
N ASN A 442 6.27 -14.12 27.82
CA ASN A 442 6.18 -12.82 27.17
C ASN A 442 4.76 -12.26 27.22
N LYS A 443 3.72 -13.04 26.88
CA LYS A 443 2.33 -12.56 26.91
C LYS A 443 1.87 -12.15 28.32
N ALA A 444 2.38 -12.79 29.36
CA ALA A 444 2.15 -12.36 30.74
C ALA A 444 2.81 -11.01 31.06
N ILE A 445 4.00 -10.74 30.51
CA ILE A 445 4.68 -9.43 30.61
C ILE A 445 3.94 -8.36 29.80
N ASP A 446 3.38 -8.69 28.64
CA ASP A 446 2.60 -7.75 27.82
C ASP A 446 1.30 -7.31 28.53
N ILE A 447 0.70 -8.19 29.34
CA ILE A 447 -0.51 -7.91 30.12
C ILE A 447 -0.17 -7.12 31.40
N ASP A 448 0.87 -7.51 32.12
CA ASP A 448 1.37 -6.78 33.30
C ASP A 448 2.91 -6.73 33.26
N PRO A 449 3.49 -5.63 32.76
CA PRO A 449 4.94 -5.45 32.68
C PRO A 449 5.64 -5.46 34.04
N SER A 450 4.91 -5.18 35.13
CA SER A 450 5.41 -5.17 36.50
C SER A 450 5.38 -6.54 37.16
N PHE A 451 4.75 -7.55 36.53
CA PHE A 451 4.55 -8.86 37.14
C PHE A 451 5.86 -9.64 37.28
N VAL A 452 6.52 -9.50 38.43
CA VAL A 452 7.81 -10.11 38.78
C VAL A 452 7.88 -11.59 38.38
N ARG A 453 6.84 -12.37 38.64
CA ARG A 453 6.80 -13.80 38.33
C ARG A 453 6.85 -14.09 36.82
N ALA A 454 6.31 -13.22 35.97
CA ALA A 454 6.41 -13.41 34.52
C ALA A 454 7.85 -13.30 34.02
N HIS A 455 8.60 -12.32 34.53
CA HIS A 455 10.04 -12.17 34.27
C HIS A 455 10.86 -13.35 34.82
N ILE A 456 10.55 -13.84 36.03
CA ILE A 456 11.17 -15.08 36.57
C ILE A 456 10.87 -16.28 35.68
N ARG A 457 9.63 -16.46 35.21
CA ARG A 457 9.28 -17.57 34.30
C ARG A 457 9.97 -17.45 32.95
N LYS A 458 10.16 -16.24 32.42
CA LYS A 458 10.98 -15.99 31.23
C LYS A 458 12.44 -16.42 31.46
N ALA A 459 13.06 -15.99 32.56
CA ALA A 459 14.42 -16.41 32.92
C ALA A 459 14.55 -17.93 33.06
N MET A 460 13.58 -18.60 33.69
CA MET A 460 13.53 -20.06 33.83
C MET A 460 13.46 -20.81 32.50
N VAL A 461 12.71 -20.28 31.53
CA VAL A 461 12.58 -20.89 30.20
C VAL A 461 13.85 -20.70 29.39
N LEU A 462 14.42 -19.49 29.39
CA LEU A 462 15.69 -19.17 28.72
C LEU A 462 16.85 -20.01 29.29
N PHE A 463 16.91 -20.19 30.61
CA PHE A 463 17.84 -21.13 31.26
C PHE A 463 17.64 -22.57 30.77
N GLY A 464 16.38 -23.02 30.62
CA GLY A 464 16.05 -24.33 30.03
C GLY A 464 16.48 -24.47 28.56
N MET A 465 16.46 -23.36 27.81
CA MET A 465 16.96 -23.26 26.43
C MET A 465 18.50 -23.11 26.36
N ARG A 466 19.20 -23.08 27.50
CA ARG A 466 20.64 -22.81 27.66
C ARG A 466 21.09 -21.40 27.22
N ASP A 467 20.14 -20.48 27.02
CA ASP A 467 20.45 -19.07 26.82
C ASP A 467 20.59 -18.39 28.19
N TYR A 468 21.74 -18.64 28.83
CA TYR A 468 22.00 -18.13 30.17
C TYR A 468 22.18 -16.59 30.20
N THR A 469 22.59 -15.99 29.09
CA THR A 469 22.76 -14.53 28.96
C THR A 469 21.41 -13.82 28.94
N GLN A 470 20.46 -14.25 28.10
CA GLN A 470 19.10 -13.70 28.13
C GLN A 470 18.35 -14.10 29.41
N ALA A 471 18.66 -15.26 30.00
CA ALA A 471 18.11 -15.65 31.31
C ALA A 471 18.53 -14.67 32.41
N ALA A 472 19.79 -14.22 32.43
CA ALA A 472 20.26 -13.20 33.36
C ALA A 472 19.49 -11.87 33.16
N ALA A 473 19.44 -11.35 31.93
CA ALA A 473 18.75 -10.10 31.62
C ALA A 473 17.23 -10.12 31.96
N ALA A 474 16.57 -11.28 31.80
CA ALA A 474 15.19 -11.46 32.24
C ALA A 474 15.05 -11.45 33.78
N LEU A 475 16.06 -11.94 34.50
CA LEU A 475 16.09 -11.96 35.96
C LEU A 475 16.44 -10.58 36.56
N ASP A 476 17.23 -9.77 35.87
CA ASP A 476 17.49 -8.38 36.24
C ASP A 476 16.18 -7.55 36.17
N LYS A 477 15.36 -7.77 35.13
CA LYS A 477 14.01 -7.19 35.04
C LYS A 477 13.06 -7.69 36.14
N ALA A 478 13.17 -8.95 36.55
CA ALA A 478 12.45 -9.44 37.72
C ALA A 478 12.88 -8.72 39.01
N THR A 479 14.18 -8.47 39.17
CA THR A 479 14.78 -7.78 40.32
C THR A 479 14.34 -6.32 40.40
N ALA A 480 14.37 -5.59 39.28
CA ALA A 480 13.93 -4.20 39.20
C ALA A 480 12.43 -4.01 39.55
N ASN A 481 11.61 -5.03 39.29
CA ASN A 481 10.17 -5.02 39.57
C ASN A 481 9.81 -5.51 40.99
N ASP A 482 10.67 -6.27 41.69
CA ASP A 482 10.40 -6.82 43.04
C ASP A 482 10.64 -5.79 44.16
N LYS A 483 9.95 -4.64 44.07
CA LYS A 483 10.10 -3.49 45.00
C LYS A 483 9.87 -3.83 46.47
N GLU A 484 9.09 -4.87 46.75
CA GLU A 484 8.78 -5.36 48.11
C GLU A 484 9.72 -6.50 48.56
N GLY A 485 10.64 -6.96 47.72
CA GLY A 485 11.55 -8.09 48.00
C GLY A 485 10.85 -9.46 48.13
N SER A 486 9.56 -9.52 47.79
CA SER A 486 8.66 -10.66 48.01
C SER A 486 9.04 -11.93 47.24
N ASN A 487 9.73 -11.78 46.10
CA ASN A 487 10.23 -12.87 45.26
C ASN A 487 11.76 -12.99 45.34
N GLY A 488 12.43 -12.14 46.10
CA GLY A 488 13.89 -12.03 46.18
C GLY A 488 14.65 -13.32 46.53
N LYS A 489 13.99 -14.30 47.18
CA LYS A 489 14.57 -15.65 47.34
C LYS A 489 14.61 -16.41 46.00
N GLU A 490 13.47 -16.50 45.29
CA GLU A 490 13.38 -17.20 44.00
C GLU A 490 14.30 -16.54 42.96
N ILE A 491 14.42 -15.20 43.00
CA ILE A 491 15.37 -14.44 42.20
C ILE A 491 16.82 -14.83 42.53
N ARG A 492 17.24 -14.79 43.80
CA ARG A 492 18.61 -15.20 44.18
C ARG A 492 18.92 -16.66 43.82
N ASP A 493 17.97 -17.57 44.02
CA ASP A 493 18.12 -18.99 43.71
C ASP A 493 18.32 -19.23 42.19
N TRP A 494 17.67 -18.44 41.33
CA TRP A 494 17.88 -18.49 39.87
C TRP A 494 19.14 -17.75 39.42
N SER A 495 19.48 -16.63 40.05
CA SER A 495 20.71 -15.88 39.78
C SER A 495 21.95 -16.75 40.05
N ALA A 496 21.97 -17.45 41.19
CA ALA A 496 23.03 -18.39 41.52
C ALA A 496 23.14 -19.54 40.50
N LYS A 497 22.02 -20.08 39.99
CA LYS A 497 22.03 -21.13 38.96
C LYS A 497 22.53 -20.63 37.61
N ILE A 498 22.07 -19.45 37.17
CA ILE A 498 22.50 -18.83 35.91
C ILE A 498 24.00 -18.50 35.98
N ASN A 499 24.46 -17.87 37.05
CA ASN A 499 25.87 -17.54 37.25
C ASN A 499 26.74 -18.79 37.39
N SER A 500 26.27 -19.85 38.07
CA SER A 500 26.98 -21.12 38.13
C SER A 500 27.02 -21.81 36.78
N ALA A 501 25.97 -21.77 35.97
CA ALA A 501 25.97 -22.34 34.62
C ALA A 501 26.91 -21.58 33.68
N LEU A 502 26.89 -20.24 33.74
CA LEU A 502 27.83 -19.37 33.04
C LEU A 502 29.29 -19.60 33.46
N TYR A 503 29.54 -19.96 34.71
CA TYR A 503 30.87 -20.28 35.22
C TYR A 503 31.33 -21.69 34.84
N SER A 504 30.47 -22.71 35.02
CA SER A 504 30.78 -24.10 34.63
C SER A 504 31.00 -24.24 33.12
N GLN A 505 30.24 -23.51 32.29
CA GLN A 505 30.45 -23.40 30.84
C GLN A 505 31.77 -22.69 30.44
N ARG A 506 32.51 -22.16 31.42
CA ARG A 506 33.85 -21.57 31.27
C ARG A 506 34.94 -22.34 32.02
N SER A 507 34.62 -23.34 32.85
CA SER A 507 35.59 -23.99 33.75
C SER A 507 35.82 -25.48 33.49
N GLU A 508 35.00 -26.14 32.67
CA GLU A 508 35.14 -27.59 32.37
C GLU A 508 35.74 -27.89 30.98
N GLU A 509 36.08 -26.88 30.19
CA GLU A 509 36.67 -27.07 28.85
C GLU A 509 38.20 -27.14 28.94
N SER A 510 38.80 -28.22 28.43
CA SER A 510 40.26 -28.26 28.18
C SER A 510 40.61 -27.33 27.02
N ASP A 511 41.88 -26.97 26.82
CA ASP A 511 42.28 -26.14 25.68
C ASP A 511 41.89 -26.78 24.33
N GLU A 512 42.00 -28.10 24.21
CA GLU A 512 41.52 -28.85 23.03
C GLU A 512 40.00 -28.89 22.88
N GLN A 513 39.23 -28.92 23.97
CA GLN A 513 37.75 -28.88 23.91
C GLN A 513 37.22 -27.45 23.71
N THR A 514 37.92 -26.46 24.23
CA THR A 514 37.71 -25.03 23.97
C THR A 514 37.99 -24.76 22.49
N LEU A 515 39.09 -25.30 21.95
CA LEU A 515 39.43 -25.23 20.53
C LEU A 515 38.44 -26.02 19.67
N GLU A 516 37.99 -27.22 20.08
CA GLU A 516 36.95 -27.94 19.33
C GLU A 516 35.59 -27.22 19.36
N ARG A 517 35.21 -26.58 20.47
CA ARG A 517 34.01 -25.75 20.56
C ARG A 517 34.13 -24.51 19.68
N ALA A 518 35.29 -23.85 19.71
CA ALA A 518 35.61 -22.73 18.84
C ALA A 518 35.61 -23.18 17.36
N MET A 519 36.17 -24.33 17.02
CA MET A 519 36.16 -24.86 15.65
C MET A 519 34.84 -25.51 15.21
N ARG A 520 33.86 -25.64 16.13
CA ARG A 520 32.44 -25.89 15.81
C ARG A 520 31.65 -24.60 15.63
N ASP A 521 32.20 -23.46 16.04
CA ASP A 521 31.75 -22.15 15.59
C ASP A 521 32.33 -21.92 14.18
N PRO A 522 31.49 -21.80 13.13
CA PRO A 522 31.98 -21.60 11.77
C PRO A 522 32.86 -20.36 11.62
N GLU A 523 32.63 -19.33 12.46
CA GLU A 523 33.35 -18.06 12.43
C GLU A 523 34.77 -18.22 13.00
N VAL A 524 34.93 -18.89 14.14
CA VAL A 524 36.27 -19.11 14.73
C VAL A 524 37.05 -20.21 14.00
N ALA A 525 36.36 -21.17 13.36
CA ALA A 525 36.99 -22.13 12.45
C ALA A 525 37.58 -21.45 11.21
N ALA A 526 36.88 -20.47 10.63
CA ALA A 526 37.35 -19.67 9.50
C ALA A 526 38.57 -18.82 9.90
N ILE A 527 38.47 -18.08 11.02
CA ILE A 527 39.57 -17.26 11.57
C ILE A 527 40.84 -18.09 11.83
N MET A 528 40.73 -19.32 12.35
CA MET A 528 41.91 -20.17 12.58
C MET A 528 42.44 -20.84 11.30
N GLY A 529 41.64 -20.91 10.24
CA GLY A 529 42.03 -21.39 8.90
C GLY A 529 42.62 -20.32 7.99
N ASP A 530 42.41 -19.03 8.30
CA ASP A 530 42.92 -17.90 7.54
C ASP A 530 44.47 -17.91 7.47
N PRO A 531 45.08 -17.93 6.27
CA PRO A 531 46.53 -17.85 6.09
C PRO A 531 47.16 -16.59 6.72
N VAL A 532 46.41 -15.49 6.78
CA VAL A 532 46.86 -14.24 7.42
C VAL A 532 46.88 -14.41 8.93
N MET A 533 45.82 -14.94 9.54
CA MET A 533 45.79 -15.24 10.98
C MET A 533 46.83 -16.31 11.38
N GLN A 534 47.04 -17.35 10.57
CA GLN A 534 48.16 -18.29 10.74
C GLN A 534 49.52 -17.57 10.73
N SER A 535 49.73 -16.60 9.83
CA SER A 535 50.96 -15.79 9.80
C SER A 535 51.08 -14.85 11.01
N ILE A 536 49.97 -14.28 11.49
CA ILE A 536 49.92 -13.41 12.68
C ILE A 536 50.25 -14.24 13.93
N LEU A 537 49.69 -15.44 14.06
CA LEU A 537 50.02 -16.37 15.15
C LEU A 537 51.52 -16.75 15.10
N GLN A 538 52.07 -17.02 13.92
CA GLN A 538 53.49 -17.33 13.74
C GLN A 538 54.42 -16.13 14.05
N GLN A 539 54.03 -14.91 13.70
CA GLN A 539 54.75 -13.67 14.05
C GLN A 539 54.61 -13.31 15.54
N SER A 540 53.46 -13.61 16.16
CA SER A 540 53.19 -13.34 17.57
C SER A 540 54.03 -14.18 18.54
N GLN A 541 54.53 -15.34 18.08
CA GLN A 541 55.51 -16.14 18.82
C GLN A 541 56.88 -15.44 18.92
N THR A 542 57.15 -14.47 18.04
CA THR A 542 58.40 -13.68 18.03
C THR A 542 58.24 -12.25 18.54
N ASP A 543 57.06 -11.62 18.43
CA ASP A 543 56.77 -10.32 19.04
C ASP A 543 55.32 -10.23 19.60
N PRO A 544 55.14 -10.25 20.94
CA PRO A 544 53.84 -10.11 21.58
C PRO A 544 53.13 -8.76 21.34
N ALA A 545 53.85 -7.70 20.94
CA ALA A 545 53.26 -6.39 20.69
C ALA A 545 52.47 -6.33 19.38
N VAL A 546 52.82 -7.18 18.40
CA VAL A 546 52.09 -7.33 17.12
C VAL A 546 50.65 -7.77 17.39
N LEU A 547 50.44 -8.73 18.30
CA LEU A 547 49.11 -9.13 18.77
C LEU A 547 48.33 -7.94 19.34
N GLN A 548 48.93 -7.12 20.21
CA GLN A 548 48.24 -5.94 20.77
C GLN A 548 47.94 -4.83 19.74
N HIS A 549 48.75 -4.70 18.69
CA HIS A 549 48.51 -3.72 17.63
C HIS A 549 47.41 -4.18 16.66
N HIS A 550 47.39 -5.48 16.31
CA HIS A 550 46.35 -6.06 15.46
C HIS A 550 45.04 -6.33 16.22
N MET A 551 45.06 -6.72 17.50
CA MET A 551 43.84 -6.80 18.33
C MET A 551 43.15 -5.45 18.56
N LYS A 552 43.82 -4.32 18.28
CA LYS A 552 43.22 -2.98 18.26
C LYS A 552 42.70 -2.54 16.88
N SER A 553 42.96 -3.30 15.83
CA SER A 553 42.52 -3.02 14.45
C SER A 553 41.77 -4.18 13.77
N SER A 554 41.58 -5.31 14.46
CA SER A 554 40.75 -6.44 14.03
C SER A 554 39.37 -6.41 14.69
N SER A 555 38.54 -5.44 14.30
CA SER A 555 37.08 -5.60 14.29
C SER A 555 36.60 -5.41 12.85
N ALA A 556 36.41 -6.52 12.13
CA ALA A 556 35.72 -6.48 10.86
C ALA A 556 34.28 -5.96 11.08
N ILE A 557 33.77 -5.18 10.12
CA ILE A 557 32.40 -4.67 10.03
C ILE A 557 32.08 -3.51 11.01
N GLN A 558 32.24 -2.28 10.50
CA GLN A 558 31.74 -1.01 11.06
C GLN A 558 30.80 -0.39 10.01
N GLU A 559 29.46 -0.51 10.09
CA GLU A 559 28.63 -0.15 8.92
C GLU A 559 27.21 0.42 9.15
N LYS A 560 26.87 1.59 8.54
CA LYS A 560 25.49 1.96 8.05
C LYS A 560 24.67 3.30 8.41
N VAL A 561 25.11 4.59 8.38
CA VAL A 561 24.32 5.84 8.76
C VAL A 561 24.69 7.12 7.95
N MET A 562 24.29 7.20 6.70
CA MET A 562 24.84 8.16 5.72
C MET A 562 24.61 9.68 5.93
N LYS A 563 23.46 10.13 6.47
CA LYS A 563 23.14 11.57 6.50
C LYS A 563 23.86 12.35 7.59
N LEU A 564 23.88 11.83 8.82
CA LEU A 564 24.61 12.46 9.93
C LEU A 564 26.10 12.55 9.61
N ILE A 565 26.65 11.49 9.03
CA ILE A 565 28.06 11.41 8.65
C ILE A 565 28.39 12.40 7.51
N ASN A 566 27.50 12.58 6.52
CA ASN A 566 27.68 13.62 5.50
C ASN A 566 27.71 15.04 6.08
N ALA A 567 26.81 15.37 7.00
CA ALA A 567 26.83 16.66 7.68
C ALA A 567 28.09 16.80 8.55
N ALA A 568 28.48 15.74 9.28
CA ALA A 568 29.70 15.72 10.07
C ALA A 568 30.95 15.97 9.23
N TYR A 569 31.10 15.28 8.09
CA TYR A 569 32.25 15.42 7.19
C TYR A 569 32.50 16.89 6.78
N GLU A 570 31.46 17.58 6.32
CA GLU A 570 31.53 18.98 5.86
C GLU A 570 31.73 19.99 7.01
N LEU A 571 31.30 19.65 8.23
CA LEU A 571 31.53 20.45 9.45
C LEU A 571 32.93 20.23 10.03
N LEU A 572 33.47 19.02 9.97
CA LEU A 572 34.84 18.71 10.41
C LEU A 572 35.88 19.43 9.51
N GLN A 573 35.59 19.61 8.22
CA GLN A 573 36.43 20.41 7.32
C GLN A 573 36.58 21.88 7.77
N ASP A 574 35.55 22.42 8.43
CA ASP A 574 35.54 23.79 8.98
C ASP A 574 36.03 23.86 10.44
N GLY A 575 36.49 22.74 11.01
CA GLY A 575 37.03 22.67 12.36
C GLY A 575 35.98 22.59 13.48
N TYR A 576 34.72 22.27 13.17
CA TYR A 576 33.73 21.98 14.20
C TYR A 576 34.08 20.67 14.94
N LYS A 577 33.92 20.65 16.26
CA LYS A 577 33.96 19.40 17.04
C LYS A 577 32.62 18.68 16.89
N VAL A 578 32.62 17.51 16.27
CA VAL A 578 31.39 16.75 15.98
C VAL A 578 31.35 15.44 16.78
N THR A 579 30.18 15.15 17.36
CA THR A 579 29.83 13.85 17.94
C THR A 579 28.65 13.27 17.17
N ILE A 580 28.75 12.00 16.75
CA ILE A 580 27.69 11.26 16.08
C ILE A 580 27.23 10.16 17.04
N VAL A 581 25.91 10.06 17.24
CA VAL A 581 25.28 9.06 18.11
C VAL A 581 24.34 8.17 17.29
N GLU A 582 24.28 6.89 17.62
CA GLU A 582 23.45 5.89 16.92
C GLU A 582 22.94 4.83 17.91
N GLN A 583 21.70 4.37 17.74
CA GLN A 583 21.08 3.37 18.64
C GLN A 583 21.66 1.97 18.46
N SER A 584 22.23 1.69 17.28
CA SER A 584 22.84 0.42 16.94
C SER A 584 24.18 0.23 17.66
N ASP A 585 24.52 -1.01 17.95
CA ASP A 585 25.77 -1.45 18.57
C ASP A 585 27.02 -1.24 17.70
N GLN A 586 26.84 -1.33 16.39
CA GLN A 586 27.80 -0.83 15.42
C GLN A 586 27.51 0.63 15.11
N ILE A 587 28.57 1.44 15.00
CA ILE A 587 28.53 2.58 14.11
C ILE A 587 29.24 2.22 12.81
N PRO A 588 28.65 2.60 11.68
CA PRO A 588 27.24 3.05 11.60
C PRO A 588 26.26 1.80 11.70
N SER A 589 24.94 1.84 11.38
CA SER A 589 23.96 0.76 11.70
C SER A 589 23.47 -0.16 10.56
N GLU A 590 23.36 -1.47 10.81
CA GLU A 590 22.82 -2.46 9.86
C GLU A 590 21.35 -2.26 9.46
N SER A 591 20.49 -1.75 10.35
CA SER A 591 19.01 -1.76 10.16
C SER A 591 18.47 -0.67 9.23
N SER A 592 19.27 0.34 8.92
CA SER A 592 18.81 1.54 8.21
C SER A 592 18.63 1.32 6.69
N SER A 593 17.89 2.19 6.00
CA SER A 593 17.72 2.08 4.56
C SER A 593 18.89 2.64 3.75
N SER A 594 19.75 3.46 4.36
CA SER A 594 21.01 3.97 3.76
C SER A 594 22.08 2.87 3.58
N THR A 595 21.73 1.63 3.86
CA THR A 595 22.67 0.60 4.34
C THR A 595 22.48 -0.76 3.66
N ASP A 596 21.49 -0.76 2.77
CA ASP A 596 21.18 -1.69 1.71
C ASP A 596 22.43 -2.08 0.89
N ILE A 597 22.35 -3.18 0.14
CA ILE A 597 23.48 -3.66 -0.69
C ILE A 597 23.81 -2.70 -1.84
N SER A 598 22.81 -1.95 -2.33
CA SER A 598 23.00 -1.01 -3.45
C SER A 598 21.94 0.09 -3.51
N LYS A 599 22.32 1.28 -4.00
CA LYS A 599 21.42 2.40 -4.37
C LYS A 599 21.74 2.93 -5.76
N ILE A 600 20.70 3.33 -6.51
CA ILE A 600 20.85 3.93 -7.84
C ILE A 600 21.29 5.39 -7.68
N VAL A 601 22.39 5.78 -8.30
CA VAL A 601 22.82 7.19 -8.43
C VAL A 601 22.51 7.63 -9.86
N ARG A 602 21.58 8.58 -10.00
CA ARG A 602 21.02 8.97 -11.30
C ARG A 602 20.50 10.40 -11.29
N ALA A 603 20.59 11.11 -12.41
CA ALA A 603 20.14 12.50 -12.54
C ALA A 603 18.71 12.66 -13.13
N ASP A 604 18.00 11.55 -13.31
CA ASP A 604 16.74 11.42 -14.05
C ASP A 604 15.50 11.82 -13.22
N TYR A 605 15.28 13.12 -13.06
CA TYR A 605 14.17 13.65 -12.27
C TYR A 605 13.28 14.61 -13.05
N SER A 606 11.98 14.60 -12.74
CA SER A 606 11.04 15.62 -13.23
C SER A 606 11.25 16.99 -12.57
N SER A 607 12.05 17.09 -11.51
CA SER A 607 12.49 18.34 -10.87
C SER A 607 13.89 18.69 -11.37
N ALA A 608 14.05 19.91 -11.92
CA ALA A 608 15.34 20.40 -12.41
C ALA A 608 16.36 20.57 -11.26
N VAL A 609 15.91 21.00 -10.07
CA VAL A 609 16.74 21.12 -8.86
C VAL A 609 17.34 19.77 -8.49
N TYR A 610 16.52 18.72 -8.38
CA TYR A 610 17.02 17.38 -8.06
C TYR A 610 17.87 16.75 -9.16
N SER A 611 17.54 17.01 -10.42
CA SER A 611 18.41 16.66 -11.56
C SER A 611 19.80 17.27 -11.44
N LYS A 612 19.90 18.56 -11.10
CA LYS A 612 21.18 19.27 -10.91
C LYS A 612 21.97 18.73 -9.70
N LEU A 613 21.33 18.57 -8.54
CA LEU A 613 21.98 18.04 -7.32
C LEU A 613 22.51 16.62 -7.51
N ALA A 614 21.78 15.77 -8.23
CA ALA A 614 22.26 14.42 -8.54
C ALA A 614 23.38 14.42 -9.59
N ALA A 615 23.33 15.31 -10.59
CA ALA A 615 24.42 15.46 -11.57
C ALA A 615 25.73 15.95 -10.91
N GLU A 616 25.64 16.89 -9.97
CA GLU A 616 26.78 17.31 -9.13
C GLU A 616 27.32 16.13 -8.31
N SER A 617 26.44 15.32 -7.72
CA SER A 617 26.88 14.18 -6.91
C SER A 617 27.57 13.08 -7.74
N ILE A 618 27.10 12.82 -8.97
CA ILE A 618 27.77 11.92 -9.91
C ILE A 618 29.17 12.45 -10.26
N ALA A 619 29.29 13.73 -10.61
CA ALA A 619 30.57 14.34 -10.96
C ALA A 619 31.58 14.35 -9.80
N ASP A 620 31.11 14.52 -8.56
CA ASP A 620 31.97 14.42 -7.38
C ASP A 620 32.40 12.97 -7.09
N LEU A 621 31.50 11.98 -7.26
CA LEU A 621 31.82 10.56 -7.15
C LEU A 621 32.89 10.11 -8.18
N GLU A 622 32.72 10.51 -9.44
CA GLU A 622 33.68 10.26 -10.53
C GLU A 622 35.06 10.91 -10.33
N LYS A 623 35.12 11.99 -9.55
CA LYS A 623 36.34 12.79 -9.39
C LYS A 623 37.09 12.51 -8.09
N ASN A 624 36.36 12.34 -6.99
CA ASN A 624 36.89 12.38 -5.63
C ASN A 624 36.70 11.07 -4.83
N TRP A 625 36.03 10.06 -5.43
CA TRP A 625 35.70 8.79 -4.75
C TRP A 625 35.97 7.53 -5.58
N THR A 626 36.59 7.67 -6.76
CA THR A 626 36.93 6.53 -7.64
C THR A 626 37.93 5.56 -7.01
N ASP A 627 38.81 6.07 -6.15
CA ASP A 627 39.77 5.30 -5.34
C ASP A 627 39.09 4.32 -4.38
N ALA A 628 37.94 4.70 -3.80
CA ALA A 628 37.16 3.85 -2.91
C ALA A 628 36.37 2.74 -3.64
N GLY A 629 36.29 2.80 -4.98
CA GLY A 629 35.81 1.75 -5.87
C GLY A 629 34.37 1.27 -5.65
N PHE A 630 33.55 2.00 -4.87
CA PHE A 630 32.19 1.58 -4.47
C PHE A 630 31.09 2.07 -5.42
N PHE A 631 31.46 2.91 -6.39
CA PHE A 631 30.55 3.52 -7.36
C PHE A 631 30.78 2.89 -8.74
N HIS A 632 29.69 2.38 -9.31
CA HIS A 632 29.68 1.52 -10.50
C HIS A 632 28.83 2.16 -11.60
N GLN A 633 29.49 2.89 -12.51
CA GLN A 633 28.86 3.57 -13.64
C GLN A 633 28.54 2.59 -14.79
N CYS A 634 27.62 1.66 -14.52
CA CYS A 634 27.10 0.70 -15.51
C CYS A 634 26.07 1.30 -16.48
N GLY A 635 25.65 2.55 -16.29
CA GLY A 635 24.53 3.15 -16.99
C GLY A 635 23.17 2.66 -16.50
N MET A 636 22.12 3.24 -17.06
CA MET A 636 20.73 2.91 -16.74
C MET A 636 19.86 2.89 -17.99
N VAL A 637 18.90 1.98 -18.01
CA VAL A 637 17.80 1.88 -18.98
C VAL A 637 16.49 2.17 -18.26
N VAL A 638 15.74 3.15 -18.75
CA VAL A 638 14.43 3.53 -18.21
C VAL A 638 13.36 3.13 -19.21
N LEU A 639 12.48 2.22 -18.81
CA LEU A 639 11.29 1.78 -19.53
C LEU A 639 10.08 2.59 -19.03
N GLY A 640 9.28 3.13 -19.95
CA GLY A 640 8.01 3.78 -19.62
C GLY A 640 7.74 5.11 -20.33
N GLU A 641 6.46 5.47 -20.40
CA GLU A 641 5.94 6.58 -21.22
C GLU A 641 5.22 7.68 -20.39
N SER A 642 5.36 7.65 -19.06
CA SER A 642 4.72 8.62 -18.16
C SER A 642 5.27 10.05 -18.34
N ASP A 643 4.50 11.06 -17.92
CA ASP A 643 4.96 12.45 -18.00
C ASP A 643 6.15 12.73 -17.08
N TYR A 644 6.25 12.01 -15.95
CA TYR A 644 7.46 11.96 -15.14
C TYR A 644 8.67 11.46 -15.96
N ALA A 645 8.51 10.38 -16.73
CA ALA A 645 9.58 9.83 -17.57
C ALA A 645 10.01 10.82 -18.67
N LYS A 646 9.05 11.47 -19.35
CA LYS A 646 9.30 12.49 -20.39
C LYS A 646 10.03 13.72 -19.82
N ALA A 647 9.61 14.21 -18.65
CA ALA A 647 10.26 15.34 -17.97
C ALA A 647 11.69 14.97 -17.52
N SER A 648 11.86 13.77 -16.93
CA SER A 648 13.16 13.25 -16.51
C SER A 648 14.13 13.10 -17.68
N TYR A 649 13.67 12.52 -18.80
CA TYR A 649 14.43 12.43 -20.04
C TYR A 649 14.85 13.82 -20.54
N LYS A 650 13.93 14.80 -20.59
CA LYS A 650 14.22 16.16 -21.05
C LYS A 650 15.32 16.83 -20.22
N HIS A 651 15.26 16.73 -18.89
CA HIS A 651 16.28 17.30 -18.02
C HIS A 651 17.63 16.59 -18.18
N VAL A 652 17.66 15.25 -18.08
CA VAL A 652 18.92 14.50 -18.13
C VAL A 652 19.59 14.55 -19.51
N LYS A 653 18.82 14.59 -20.60
CA LYS A 653 19.31 14.81 -21.98
C LYS A 653 19.92 16.20 -22.16
N SER A 654 19.43 17.21 -21.44
CA SER A 654 19.99 18.57 -21.49
C SER A 654 21.34 18.70 -20.78
N MET A 655 21.55 17.93 -19.71
CA MET A 655 22.81 17.89 -18.95
C MET A 655 23.85 16.96 -19.60
N TYR A 656 23.40 15.83 -20.17
CA TYR A 656 24.28 14.79 -20.73
C TYR A 656 23.91 14.44 -22.18
N PRO A 657 24.04 15.38 -23.14
CA PRO A 657 23.55 15.22 -24.51
C PRO A 657 24.15 14.01 -25.24
N GLU A 658 25.43 13.68 -25.03
CA GLU A 658 26.08 12.55 -25.70
C GLU A 658 25.89 11.19 -24.98
N GLN A 659 25.47 11.21 -23.71
CA GLN A 659 25.33 10.00 -22.88
C GLN A 659 23.88 9.49 -22.77
N VAL A 660 22.91 10.33 -23.15
CA VAL A 660 21.48 10.05 -23.04
C VAL A 660 20.87 9.89 -24.43
N ARG A 661 20.16 8.79 -24.70
CA ARG A 661 19.48 8.55 -25.98
C ARG A 661 18.19 7.75 -25.80
N LEU A 662 17.20 8.01 -26.65
CA LEU A 662 16.04 7.13 -26.80
C LEU A 662 16.49 5.78 -27.38
N LEU A 663 15.76 4.72 -27.03
CA LEU A 663 15.91 3.37 -27.55
C LEU A 663 14.57 2.92 -28.14
N ASP A 664 14.62 2.33 -29.32
CA ASP A 664 13.51 1.53 -29.85
C ASP A 664 13.60 0.07 -29.35
N GLN A 665 12.58 -0.73 -29.69
CA GLN A 665 12.48 -2.13 -29.29
C GLN A 665 13.69 -2.98 -29.70
N SER A 666 14.28 -2.72 -30.87
CA SER A 666 15.50 -3.41 -31.33
C SER A 666 16.73 -2.99 -30.53
N SER A 667 16.88 -1.70 -30.26
CA SER A 667 18.07 -1.15 -29.58
C SER A 667 18.08 -1.28 -28.06
N ILE A 668 17.06 -1.88 -27.43
CA ILE A 668 17.13 -2.27 -26.01
C ILE A 668 18.13 -3.43 -25.83
N GLN A 669 18.19 -4.41 -26.73
CA GLN A 669 19.19 -5.48 -26.63
C GLN A 669 20.62 -4.96 -26.84
N ASP A 670 20.82 -3.92 -27.65
CA ASP A 670 22.12 -3.31 -27.93
C ASP A 670 22.79 -2.65 -26.71
N VAL A 671 22.03 -2.39 -25.64
CA VAL A 671 22.53 -1.76 -24.40
C VAL A 671 22.69 -2.75 -23.24
N LEU A 672 22.47 -4.04 -23.49
CA LEU A 672 22.61 -5.15 -22.54
C LEU A 672 23.66 -6.14 -23.08
N PRO A 673 24.30 -6.96 -22.22
CA PRO A 673 25.25 -7.96 -22.68
C PRO A 673 24.60 -8.94 -23.68
N LYS A 674 25.32 -9.30 -24.76
CA LYS A 674 24.76 -10.06 -25.89
C LYS A 674 24.23 -11.46 -25.53
N ASN A 675 24.73 -12.01 -24.43
CA ASN A 675 24.38 -13.33 -23.88
C ASN A 675 23.27 -13.25 -22.81
N VAL A 676 22.78 -12.06 -22.44
CA VAL A 676 21.66 -11.91 -21.50
C VAL A 676 20.33 -12.18 -22.22
N PRO A 677 19.56 -13.21 -21.79
CA PRO A 677 18.23 -13.47 -22.35
C PRO A 677 17.24 -12.43 -21.82
N LEU A 678 16.66 -11.67 -22.74
CA LEU A 678 15.56 -10.74 -22.48
C LEU A 678 14.22 -11.33 -22.91
N ASN A 679 13.15 -10.89 -22.24
CA ASN A 679 11.81 -11.05 -22.78
C ASN A 679 11.58 -10.03 -23.92
N SER A 680 10.55 -10.24 -24.74
CA SER A 680 10.20 -9.29 -25.82
C SER A 680 9.57 -8.01 -25.27
N LEU A 681 10.41 -7.04 -24.91
CA LEU A 681 10.01 -5.72 -24.42
C LEU A 681 9.43 -4.87 -25.57
N THR A 682 8.15 -4.50 -25.50
CA THR A 682 7.40 -3.78 -26.56
C THR A 682 7.21 -2.28 -26.28
N ARG A 683 7.98 -1.70 -25.35
CA ARG A 683 7.81 -0.32 -24.84
C ARG A 683 8.94 0.59 -25.34
N THR A 684 8.68 1.90 -25.45
CA THR A 684 9.79 2.85 -25.63
C THR A 684 10.64 2.92 -24.38
N ALA A 685 11.95 3.07 -24.55
CA ALA A 685 12.90 3.23 -23.47
C ALA A 685 13.88 4.38 -23.75
N TYR A 686 14.66 4.76 -22.75
CA TYR A 686 15.86 5.56 -22.97
C TYR A 686 17.04 5.05 -22.13
N GLN A 687 18.24 5.23 -22.66
CA GLN A 687 19.50 4.97 -21.98
C GLN A 687 20.02 6.28 -21.38
N ASN A 688 20.54 6.20 -20.15
CA ASN A 688 21.42 7.22 -19.57
C ASN A 688 22.72 6.54 -19.11
N LYS A 689 23.84 6.78 -19.82
CA LYS A 689 25.14 6.20 -19.45
C LYS A 689 25.82 6.88 -18.25
N ALA A 690 25.43 8.11 -17.90
CA ALA A 690 26.01 8.82 -16.75
C ALA A 690 25.56 8.23 -15.40
N SER A 691 24.43 7.49 -15.39
CA SER A 691 23.91 6.84 -14.18
C SER A 691 24.74 5.63 -13.76
N GLY A 692 24.67 5.30 -12.48
CA GLY A 692 25.30 4.12 -11.92
C GLY A 692 24.63 3.68 -10.63
N TRP A 693 25.27 2.76 -9.91
CA TRP A 693 24.87 2.42 -8.55
C TRP A 693 26.05 2.49 -7.60
N ILE A 694 25.74 2.58 -6.32
CA ILE A 694 26.72 2.67 -5.24
C ILE A 694 26.47 1.54 -4.24
N GLU A 695 27.53 0.87 -3.81
CA GLU A 695 27.52 -0.07 -2.69
C GLU A 695 27.25 0.71 -1.39
N SER A 696 25.97 0.92 -1.06
CA SER A 696 25.58 1.86 -0.02
C SER A 696 26.08 1.47 1.38
N GLY A 697 26.29 0.17 1.61
CA GLY A 697 27.05 -0.37 2.74
C GLY A 697 28.42 0.28 2.89
N ARG A 698 29.31 -0.15 2.01
CA ARG A 698 30.73 0.21 1.97
C ARG A 698 30.97 1.71 1.84
N ALA A 699 30.19 2.41 1.02
CA ALA A 699 30.30 3.86 0.87
C ALA A 699 30.04 4.60 2.19
N THR A 700 28.95 4.26 2.87
CA THR A 700 28.61 4.88 4.14
C THR A 700 29.63 4.56 5.25
N ALA A 701 30.19 3.34 5.25
CA ALA A 701 31.28 2.97 6.15
C ALA A 701 32.56 3.79 5.89
N GLU A 702 32.96 3.95 4.62
CA GLU A 702 34.12 4.79 4.24
C GLU A 702 33.94 6.25 4.66
N LEU A 703 32.74 6.81 4.54
CA LEU A 703 32.47 8.17 5.01
C LEU A 703 32.54 8.28 6.54
N ALA A 704 32.14 7.23 7.28
CA ALA A 704 32.26 7.16 8.74
C ALA A 704 33.72 7.20 9.16
N ARG A 705 34.52 6.33 8.53
CA ARG A 705 35.97 6.22 8.70
C ARG A 705 36.66 7.56 8.45
N ARG A 706 36.33 8.25 7.36
CA ARG A 706 36.84 9.60 7.05
C ARG A 706 36.47 10.63 8.13
N CYS A 707 35.27 10.57 8.70
CA CYS A 707 34.88 11.47 9.80
C CYS A 707 35.67 11.19 11.09
N GLU A 708 35.89 9.92 11.43
CA GLU A 708 36.70 9.51 12.57
C GLU A 708 38.17 9.92 12.42
N GLU A 709 38.75 9.75 11.23
CA GLU A 709 40.09 10.25 10.87
C GLU A 709 40.22 11.78 11.02
N MET A 710 39.13 12.51 10.78
CA MET A 710 39.05 13.95 10.97
C MET A 710 38.73 14.37 12.43
N GLY A 711 38.61 13.43 13.36
CA GLY A 711 38.44 13.68 14.79
C GLY A 711 36.99 13.71 15.28
N ALA A 712 36.03 13.17 14.53
CA ALA A 712 34.67 12.97 15.02
C ALA A 712 34.64 11.93 16.16
N THR A 713 33.78 12.15 17.16
CA THR A 713 33.49 11.13 18.18
C THR A 713 32.28 10.31 17.74
N LEU A 714 32.42 8.99 17.60
CA LEU A 714 31.34 8.07 17.24
C LEU A 714 30.88 7.30 18.49
N ILE A 715 29.59 7.37 18.83
CA ILE A 715 29.00 6.72 20.02
C ILE A 715 27.87 5.74 19.61
N PRO A 716 28.16 4.43 19.50
CA PRO A 716 27.13 3.40 19.31
C PRO A 716 26.35 3.12 20.59
N ASN A 717 25.28 2.32 20.49
CA ASN A 717 24.34 1.95 21.56
C ASN A 717 23.61 3.15 22.22
N PHE A 718 23.67 4.34 21.62
CA PHE A 718 23.06 5.55 22.14
C PHE A 718 21.68 5.79 21.52
N THR A 719 20.67 5.12 22.07
CA THR A 719 19.27 5.35 21.69
C THR A 719 18.80 6.70 22.21
N VAL A 720 18.72 7.72 21.36
CA VAL A 720 18.16 9.04 21.73
C VAL A 720 16.69 8.90 22.12
N GLY A 721 16.35 9.27 23.35
CA GLY A 721 14.97 9.29 23.86
C GLY A 721 14.28 10.64 23.62
N ARG A 722 15.00 11.76 23.76
CA ARG A 722 14.49 13.12 23.47
C ARG A 722 15.61 14.14 23.24
N VAL A 723 15.25 15.26 22.61
CA VAL A 723 16.04 16.51 22.67
C VAL A 723 15.81 17.23 24.00
N ILE A 724 16.85 17.89 24.51
CA ILE A 724 16.82 18.64 25.78
C ILE A 724 16.65 20.12 25.47
N TRP A 725 15.59 20.73 26.00
CA TRP A 725 15.32 22.16 25.87
C TRP A 725 15.90 22.97 27.04
N SER A 726 16.24 24.23 26.78
CA SER A 726 16.57 25.23 27.80
C SER A 726 15.40 25.45 28.76
N GLY A 727 15.68 25.97 29.97
CA GLY A 727 14.63 26.28 30.95
C GLY A 727 13.58 27.29 30.44
N ASP A 728 13.97 28.14 29.48
CA ASP A 728 13.10 29.12 28.81
C ASP A 728 12.40 28.54 27.54
N ASN A 729 12.68 27.29 27.18
CA ASN A 729 12.21 26.60 25.96
C ASN A 729 12.53 27.34 24.63
N ASP A 730 13.60 28.13 24.60
CA ASP A 730 14.04 28.92 23.43
C ASP A 730 15.14 28.24 22.60
N LYS A 731 15.78 27.20 23.15
CA LYS A 731 16.95 26.51 22.58
C LYS A 731 16.93 25.03 22.96
N VAL A 732 17.37 24.19 22.04
CA VAL A 732 17.89 22.85 22.38
C VAL A 732 19.34 22.97 22.84
N VAL A 733 19.70 22.25 23.90
CA VAL A 733 21.03 22.29 24.54
C VAL A 733 21.75 20.94 24.53
N GLY A 734 21.10 19.89 24.02
CA GLY A 734 21.64 18.54 23.99
C GLY A 734 20.59 17.47 23.69
N VAL A 735 20.97 16.21 23.90
CA VAL A 735 20.09 15.03 23.78
C VAL A 735 20.19 14.15 25.02
N GLU A 736 19.08 13.51 25.37
CA GLU A 736 19.01 12.51 26.44
C GLU A 736 18.71 11.14 25.83
N SER A 737 19.44 10.11 26.24
CA SER A 737 19.21 8.73 25.82
C SER A 737 17.98 8.13 26.51
N ALA A 738 17.46 7.03 25.96
CA ALA A 738 16.42 6.23 26.60
C ALA A 738 16.87 5.59 27.95
N SER A 739 18.17 5.59 28.26
CA SER A 739 18.73 5.17 29.55
C SER A 739 18.99 6.34 30.52
N GLY A 740 18.74 7.59 30.13
CA GLY A 740 18.95 8.79 30.94
C GLY A 740 20.37 9.37 30.89
N GLU A 741 21.19 8.94 29.92
CA GLU A 741 22.50 9.55 29.65
C GLU A 741 22.33 10.84 28.86
N VAL A 742 23.05 11.90 29.23
CA VAL A 742 22.92 13.24 28.64
C VAL A 742 24.18 13.62 27.87
N LEU A 743 24.00 14.13 26.65
CA LEU A 743 25.07 14.73 25.84
C LEU A 743 24.72 16.17 25.50
N ASP A 744 25.51 17.11 26.01
CA ASP A 744 25.39 18.54 25.73
C ASP A 744 25.87 18.87 24.30
N ALA A 745 25.14 19.74 23.61
CA ALA A 745 25.47 20.20 22.27
C ALA A 745 25.05 21.66 22.02
N ALA A 746 25.94 22.45 21.43
CA ALA A 746 25.62 23.81 20.99
C ALA A 746 24.67 23.85 19.77
N LEU A 747 24.67 22.76 18.99
CA LEU A 747 23.77 22.52 17.85
C LEU A 747 23.48 21.02 17.78
N THR A 748 22.21 20.66 17.75
CA THR A 748 21.75 19.28 17.51
C THR A 748 21.28 19.14 16.07
N ILE A 749 21.75 18.13 15.34
CA ILE A 749 21.31 17.82 13.96
C ILE A 749 20.58 16.47 13.96
N ILE A 750 19.30 16.48 13.59
CA ILE A 750 18.48 15.25 13.47
C ILE A 750 18.45 14.77 12.01
N ALA A 751 19.09 13.64 11.75
CA ALA A 751 19.03 12.95 10.45
C ALA A 751 18.79 11.43 10.58
N SER A 752 18.09 11.01 11.64
CA SER A 752 17.75 9.63 12.02
C SER A 752 16.78 8.87 11.10
N GLY A 753 16.64 9.31 9.84
CA GLY A 753 15.81 8.63 8.83
C GLY A 753 14.36 8.44 9.28
N ALA A 754 13.86 7.21 9.21
CA ALA A 754 12.47 6.86 9.54
C ALA A 754 12.13 7.06 11.03
N TRP A 755 13.13 7.17 11.91
CA TRP A 755 12.95 7.45 13.34
C TRP A 755 12.91 8.96 13.66
N SER A 756 13.16 9.85 12.68
CA SER A 756 13.07 11.30 12.90
C SER A 756 11.66 11.77 13.29
N THR A 757 10.63 10.98 12.98
CA THR A 757 9.24 11.15 13.40
C THR A 757 9.02 11.04 14.91
N LEU A 758 9.91 10.39 15.65
CA LEU A 758 9.75 10.09 17.08
C LEU A 758 10.42 11.14 18.00
N LEU A 759 11.23 12.05 17.44
CA LEU A 759 12.13 12.90 18.22
C LEU A 759 11.63 14.35 18.41
N ASP A 760 10.62 14.78 17.64
CA ASP A 760 10.07 16.13 17.70
C ASP A 760 8.63 16.21 17.15
N ASP A 761 7.73 16.90 17.85
CA ASP A 761 6.30 16.98 17.51
C ASP A 761 5.98 17.87 16.29
N GLN A 762 6.84 18.83 15.95
CA GLN A 762 6.63 19.66 14.75
C GLN A 762 6.98 18.85 13.51
N ILE A 763 8.16 18.22 13.48
CA ILE A 763 8.61 17.43 12.33
C ILE A 763 7.74 16.19 12.11
N ASN A 764 7.22 15.57 13.19
CA ASN A 764 6.30 14.43 13.14
C ASN A 764 5.03 14.70 12.31
N LYS A 765 4.55 15.95 12.26
CA LYS A 765 3.38 16.34 11.43
C LYS A 765 3.69 16.33 9.93
N MET A 766 4.94 16.56 9.54
CA MET A 766 5.40 16.68 8.16
C MET A 766 5.98 15.38 7.59
N LEU A 767 6.28 14.41 8.46
CA LEU A 767 6.97 13.17 8.13
C LEU A 767 6.09 11.93 8.31
N LEU A 768 6.33 10.92 7.49
CA LEU A 768 5.72 9.60 7.57
C LEU A 768 6.80 8.52 7.42
N ALA A 769 6.92 7.66 8.44
CA ALA A 769 7.66 6.40 8.32
C ALA A 769 6.89 5.45 7.39
N SER A 770 7.49 5.08 6.26
CA SER A 770 6.90 4.13 5.29
C SER A 770 7.94 3.15 4.79
N ALA A 771 7.54 2.01 4.20
CA ALA A 771 8.51 1.04 3.69
C ALA A 771 8.15 0.43 2.33
N GLN A 772 9.17 0.12 1.53
CA GLN A 772 9.02 -0.55 0.22
C GLN A 772 9.65 -1.94 0.23
N SER A 773 9.12 -2.84 -0.59
CA SER A 773 9.59 -4.24 -0.71
C SER A 773 10.83 -4.37 -1.60
N VAL A 774 11.80 -5.16 -1.10
CA VAL A 774 13.07 -5.47 -1.76
C VAL A 774 13.30 -6.99 -1.73
N ALA A 775 13.85 -7.53 -2.82
CA ALA A 775 14.38 -8.89 -2.87
C ALA A 775 15.83 -8.91 -3.38
N MET A 776 16.62 -9.81 -2.81
CA MET A 776 17.99 -10.13 -3.17
C MET A 776 18.04 -11.59 -3.61
N ILE A 777 18.59 -11.84 -4.79
CA ILE A 777 18.60 -13.15 -5.44
C ILE A 777 20.05 -13.56 -5.63
N LYS A 778 20.45 -14.69 -5.04
CA LYS A 778 21.82 -15.18 -5.14
C LYS A 778 22.00 -15.92 -6.47
N LEU A 779 22.72 -15.33 -7.41
CA LEU A 779 22.97 -15.92 -8.72
C LEU A 779 24.02 -17.04 -8.65
N THR A 780 23.93 -17.98 -9.60
CA THR A 780 25.03 -18.92 -9.87
C THR A 780 26.23 -18.18 -10.46
N GLU A 781 27.42 -18.81 -10.47
CA GLU A 781 28.63 -18.23 -11.07
C GLU A 781 28.43 -17.88 -12.56
N GLU A 782 27.79 -18.79 -13.31
CA GLU A 782 27.51 -18.61 -14.74
C GLU A 782 26.52 -17.46 -15.00
N GLN A 783 25.50 -17.33 -14.15
CA GLN A 783 24.56 -16.21 -14.21
C GLN A 783 25.26 -14.90 -13.81
N HIS A 784 26.07 -14.89 -12.76
CA HIS A 784 26.81 -13.69 -12.35
C HIS A 784 27.70 -13.17 -13.50
N GLU A 785 28.52 -14.03 -14.10
CA GLU A 785 29.39 -13.67 -15.22
C GLU A 785 28.61 -13.12 -16.43
N ARG A 786 27.39 -13.63 -16.65
CA ARG A 786 26.48 -13.19 -17.72
C ARG A 786 25.83 -11.83 -17.43
N TYR A 787 25.47 -11.57 -16.17
CA TYR A 787 24.65 -10.42 -15.79
C TYR A 787 25.45 -9.23 -15.20
N LYS A 788 26.70 -9.41 -14.75
CA LYS A 788 27.52 -8.38 -14.06
C LYS A 788 27.63 -7.05 -14.82
N ASP A 789 27.75 -7.10 -16.14
CA ASP A 789 27.92 -5.92 -17.01
C ASP A 789 26.58 -5.31 -17.48
N SER A 790 25.45 -5.69 -16.85
CA SER A 790 24.14 -5.14 -17.18
C SER A 790 23.96 -3.71 -16.65
N PRO A 791 23.30 -2.80 -17.39
CA PRO A 791 22.86 -1.53 -16.82
C PRO A 791 21.77 -1.77 -15.76
N ILE A 792 21.56 -0.75 -14.92
CA ILE A 792 20.39 -0.65 -14.05
C ILE A 792 19.14 -0.57 -14.93
N VAL A 793 18.09 -1.33 -14.61
CA VAL A 793 16.81 -1.25 -15.33
C VAL A 793 15.74 -0.70 -14.40
N ILE A 794 15.06 0.36 -14.81
CA ILE A 794 13.89 0.90 -14.12
C ILE A 794 12.69 0.82 -15.06
N ASN A 795 11.61 0.16 -14.64
CA ASN A 795 10.32 0.23 -15.31
C ASN A 795 9.40 1.19 -14.54
N LEU A 796 9.27 2.42 -15.04
CA LEU A 796 8.45 3.47 -14.40
C LEU A 796 6.95 3.20 -14.52
N ASN A 797 6.49 2.29 -15.39
CA ASN A 797 5.08 1.88 -15.49
C ASN A 797 4.70 0.81 -14.46
N THR A 798 5.66 0.03 -13.92
CA THR A 798 5.41 -0.99 -12.88
C THR A 798 6.06 -0.67 -11.53
N GLY A 799 6.91 0.36 -11.50
CA GLY A 799 7.69 0.79 -10.34
C GLY A 799 8.88 -0.13 -10.05
N ILE A 800 9.04 -1.22 -10.82
CA ILE A 800 10.09 -2.21 -10.60
C ILE A 800 11.43 -1.65 -11.04
N TYR A 801 12.45 -1.78 -10.19
CA TYR A 801 13.83 -1.46 -10.54
C TYR A 801 14.79 -2.58 -10.14
N MET A 802 15.84 -2.74 -10.94
CA MET A 802 16.79 -3.84 -10.90
C MET A 802 18.22 -3.33 -11.03
N PHE A 803 19.14 -4.00 -10.35
CA PHE A 803 20.57 -3.71 -10.39
C PHE A 803 21.33 -4.87 -11.03
N PRO A 804 22.48 -4.63 -11.69
CA PRO A 804 23.43 -5.72 -11.94
C PRO A 804 23.83 -6.39 -10.62
N PRO A 805 24.26 -7.66 -10.66
CA PRO A 805 24.68 -8.38 -9.47
C PRO A 805 25.96 -7.79 -8.87
N THR A 806 26.04 -7.79 -7.54
CA THR A 806 27.27 -7.47 -6.80
C THR A 806 28.38 -8.50 -7.09
N SER A 807 29.62 -8.21 -6.72
CA SER A 807 30.73 -9.19 -6.69
C SER A 807 30.38 -10.46 -5.91
N THR A 808 29.55 -10.33 -4.88
CA THR A 808 28.98 -11.42 -4.06
C THR A 808 27.80 -12.15 -4.72
N ARG A 809 27.58 -11.92 -6.03
CA ARG A 809 26.53 -12.51 -6.88
C ARG A 809 25.09 -12.18 -6.50
N TYR A 810 24.84 -11.20 -5.63
CA TYR A 810 23.48 -10.78 -5.28
C TYR A 810 22.89 -9.84 -6.34
N PHE A 811 21.93 -10.36 -7.10
CA PHE A 811 21.08 -9.58 -7.98
C PHE A 811 19.92 -8.98 -7.19
N LYS A 812 19.67 -7.67 -7.35
CA LYS A 812 18.64 -6.97 -6.58
C LYS A 812 17.46 -6.55 -7.43
N VAL A 813 16.25 -6.81 -6.94
CA VAL A 813 14.99 -6.27 -7.47
C VAL A 813 14.20 -5.57 -6.36
N SER A 814 13.46 -4.52 -6.71
CA SER A 814 12.71 -3.70 -5.74
C SER A 814 11.53 -3.02 -6.44
N LYS A 815 10.49 -2.61 -5.68
CA LYS A 815 9.33 -1.90 -6.23
C LYS A 815 9.15 -0.51 -5.60
N HIS A 816 9.13 0.52 -6.44
CA HIS A 816 8.83 1.90 -6.06
C HIS A 816 7.32 2.15 -6.08
N HIS A 817 6.67 1.95 -4.93
CA HIS A 817 5.22 2.11 -4.75
C HIS A 817 4.89 2.95 -3.51
N ALA A 818 3.60 3.15 -3.25
CA ALA A 818 3.11 3.83 -2.04
C ALA A 818 3.71 3.26 -0.73
N GLY A 819 4.12 2.00 -0.70
CA GLY A 819 4.71 1.39 0.49
C GLY A 819 3.71 1.06 1.60
N TYR A 820 4.26 0.51 2.66
CA TYR A 820 3.56 0.08 3.87
C TYR A 820 3.80 1.04 5.03
N ILE A 821 2.85 1.12 5.95
CA ILE A 821 2.92 1.91 7.19
C ILE A 821 2.63 1.01 8.40
N SER A 822 3.10 1.41 9.57
CA SER A 822 2.75 0.77 10.86
C SER A 822 1.30 1.09 11.28
N ARG A 823 0.75 0.29 12.21
CA ARG A 823 -0.47 0.62 12.96
C ARG A 823 -0.31 1.89 13.79
N GLU A 824 0.85 1.99 14.44
CA GLU A 824 1.26 3.20 15.13
C GLU A 824 1.74 4.18 14.07
N ARG A 825 0.89 5.16 13.75
CA ARG A 825 1.24 6.21 12.78
C ARG A 825 2.59 6.79 13.14
N ASN A 826 3.46 6.87 12.14
CA ASN A 826 4.79 7.47 12.20
C ASN A 826 5.84 6.72 13.05
N ALA A 827 5.58 5.50 13.52
CA ALA A 827 6.61 4.62 14.10
C ALA A 827 7.07 3.55 13.08
N PRO A 828 8.36 3.44 12.73
CA PRO A 828 8.87 2.31 11.97
C PRO A 828 8.80 1.02 12.81
N VAL A 829 8.27 -0.07 12.26
CA VAL A 829 8.16 -1.33 13.02
C VAL A 829 9.50 -2.06 13.01
N SER A 830 10.12 -2.18 14.19
CA SER A 830 11.25 -3.09 14.40
C SER A 830 10.72 -4.52 14.54
N ILE A 831 10.66 -5.25 13.42
CA ILE A 831 10.26 -6.67 13.40
C ILE A 831 11.51 -7.52 13.19
N ASP A 832 11.94 -8.15 14.29
CA ASP A 832 12.77 -9.36 14.35
C ASP A 832 13.84 -9.44 13.23
N THR A 833 14.85 -8.57 13.29
CA THR A 833 16.02 -8.56 12.40
C THR A 833 16.92 -9.75 12.71
N LYS A 834 16.44 -10.97 12.42
CA LYS A 834 17.26 -12.16 12.49
C LYS A 834 18.34 -12.11 11.42
N ARG A 835 19.58 -12.14 11.89
CA ARG A 835 20.79 -12.30 11.07
C ARG A 835 20.81 -13.74 10.57
N GLU A 836 20.86 -13.93 9.26
CA GLU A 836 21.61 -15.06 8.71
C GLU A 836 23.02 -14.53 8.46
N GLN A 837 24.01 -15.07 9.18
CA GLN A 837 25.41 -14.94 8.78
C GLN A 837 25.57 -15.70 7.47
N LEU A 838 25.48 -14.96 6.39
CA LEU A 838 26.14 -15.29 5.14
C LEU A 838 27.65 -15.09 5.37
N GLY A 839 28.49 -15.87 4.67
CA GLY A 839 29.92 -15.99 4.99
C GLY A 839 30.71 -14.67 4.90
N GLU A 840 31.96 -14.69 5.33
CA GLU A 840 32.79 -13.49 5.59
C GLU A 840 32.85 -12.45 4.45
N ASP A 841 32.69 -12.86 3.19
CA ASP A 841 32.65 -11.98 2.02
C ASP A 841 31.26 -11.39 1.69
N GLU A 842 30.18 -11.86 2.31
CA GLU A 842 28.80 -11.53 1.94
C GLU A 842 28.21 -10.38 2.78
N PRO A 843 27.52 -9.40 2.17
CA PRO A 843 27.00 -8.24 2.91
C PRO A 843 25.93 -8.67 3.93
N PRO A 844 25.95 -8.14 5.17
CA PRO A 844 24.98 -8.53 6.19
C PRO A 844 23.56 -8.14 5.77
N LEU A 845 22.72 -9.15 5.56
CA LEU A 845 21.32 -9.00 5.18
C LEU A 845 20.42 -9.11 6.40
N SER A 846 19.88 -7.96 6.84
CA SER A 846 18.70 -7.93 7.70
C SER A 846 17.49 -8.47 6.93
N ILE A 847 17.12 -9.73 7.18
CA ILE A 847 15.98 -10.40 6.54
C ILE A 847 14.69 -10.03 7.28
N SER A 848 13.71 -9.50 6.55
CA SER A 848 12.36 -9.25 7.06
C SER A 848 11.36 -9.65 5.98
N GLN A 849 10.34 -10.42 6.35
CA GLN A 849 9.38 -10.91 5.36
C GLN A 849 8.65 -9.74 4.67
N ILE A 850 8.35 -9.91 3.39
CA ILE A 850 7.46 -9.02 2.62
C ILE A 850 6.11 -9.74 2.39
N PRO A 851 4.99 -9.01 2.21
CA PRO A 851 3.70 -9.64 1.92
C PRO A 851 3.74 -10.49 0.64
N SER A 852 2.95 -11.57 0.58
CA SER A 852 3.07 -12.56 -0.50
C SER A 852 2.81 -11.96 -1.89
N VAL A 853 1.81 -11.08 -1.98
CA VAL A 853 1.52 -10.29 -3.19
C VAL A 853 2.73 -9.48 -3.68
N MET A 854 3.54 -8.94 -2.77
CA MET A 854 4.74 -8.18 -3.15
C MET A 854 5.86 -9.08 -3.67
N TYR A 855 5.98 -10.31 -3.15
CA TYR A 855 6.90 -11.31 -3.69
C TYR A 855 6.51 -11.67 -5.13
N ASP A 856 5.22 -11.93 -5.39
CA ASP A 856 4.71 -12.20 -6.72
C ASP A 856 4.86 -11.00 -7.67
N GLU A 857 4.61 -9.78 -7.21
CA GLU A 857 4.84 -8.56 -8.02
C GLU A 857 6.31 -8.37 -8.40
N LEU A 858 7.24 -8.57 -7.45
CA LEU A 858 8.69 -8.50 -7.72
C LEU A 858 9.13 -9.59 -8.70
N ARG A 859 8.62 -10.82 -8.56
CA ARG A 859 8.95 -11.95 -9.44
C ARG A 859 8.38 -11.78 -10.84
N ASN A 860 7.14 -11.30 -10.97
CA ASN A 860 6.53 -11.00 -12.26
C ASN A 860 7.21 -9.79 -12.94
N GLY A 861 7.58 -8.76 -12.17
CA GLY A 861 8.37 -7.64 -12.66
C GLY A 861 9.74 -8.07 -13.20
N LEU A 862 10.45 -8.94 -12.46
CA LEU A 862 11.69 -9.54 -12.92
C LEU A 862 11.50 -10.34 -14.20
N LYS A 863 10.40 -11.10 -14.32
CA LYS A 863 10.05 -11.91 -15.50
C LYS A 863 9.73 -11.08 -16.76
N GLU A 864 9.31 -9.81 -16.60
CA GLU A 864 9.13 -8.89 -17.73
C GLU A 864 10.48 -8.52 -18.39
N VAL A 865 11.58 -8.49 -17.63
CA VAL A 865 12.90 -8.06 -18.12
C VAL A 865 13.86 -9.26 -18.28
N TYR A 866 14.11 -9.99 -17.19
CA TYR A 866 15.05 -11.10 -17.06
C TYR A 866 14.32 -12.42 -16.76
N PRO A 867 13.69 -13.05 -17.77
CA PRO A 867 12.89 -14.25 -17.57
C PRO A 867 13.69 -15.45 -17.09
N GLU A 868 15.01 -15.53 -17.33
CA GLU A 868 15.86 -16.59 -16.78
C GLU A 868 15.86 -16.56 -15.24
N ILE A 869 16.36 -15.47 -14.65
CA ILE A 869 16.47 -15.30 -13.19
C ILE A 869 15.08 -15.46 -12.51
N ALA A 870 14.01 -14.97 -13.14
CA ALA A 870 12.67 -15.06 -12.57
C ALA A 870 12.04 -16.46 -12.62
N ASN A 871 12.39 -17.29 -13.60
CA ASN A 871 11.83 -18.65 -13.74
C ASN A 871 12.71 -19.73 -13.10
N ASP A 872 13.97 -19.43 -12.80
CA ASP A 872 14.85 -20.32 -12.05
C ASP A 872 14.32 -20.50 -10.62
N SER A 873 13.95 -21.74 -10.28
CA SER A 873 13.45 -22.12 -8.95
C SER A 873 14.55 -22.65 -8.03
N SER A 874 15.81 -22.68 -8.48
CA SER A 874 16.96 -23.10 -7.67
C SER A 874 17.65 -21.93 -6.96
N LEU A 875 17.38 -20.69 -7.39
CA LEU A 875 17.97 -19.49 -6.80
C LEU A 875 17.36 -19.16 -5.45
N GLU A 876 18.20 -18.74 -4.52
CA GLU A 876 17.81 -18.29 -3.19
C GLU A 876 17.28 -16.85 -3.25
N TRP A 877 16.04 -16.64 -2.78
CA TRP A 877 15.40 -15.31 -2.70
C TRP A 877 15.31 -14.85 -1.25
N LYS A 878 16.19 -13.92 -0.84
CA LYS A 878 16.08 -13.21 0.44
C LYS A 878 15.24 -11.95 0.24
N THR A 879 14.39 -11.61 1.19
CA THR A 879 13.53 -10.42 1.10
C THR A 879 13.67 -9.52 2.33
N ARG A 880 13.45 -8.22 2.14
CA ARG A 880 13.44 -7.24 3.24
C ARG A 880 12.48 -6.09 2.99
N MET A 881 12.01 -5.51 4.09
CA MET A 881 11.23 -4.28 4.11
C MET A 881 12.16 -3.08 4.35
N CYS A 882 12.20 -2.14 3.41
CA CYS A 882 13.14 -1.02 3.42
C CYS A 882 12.45 0.25 3.91
N TRP A 883 12.72 0.70 5.14
CA TRP A 883 12.05 1.84 5.77
C TRP A 883 12.63 3.20 5.32
N TYR A 884 11.74 4.12 4.94
CA TYR A 884 12.01 5.48 4.49
C TYR A 884 11.31 6.50 5.40
N CYS A 885 11.78 7.73 5.30
CA CYS A 885 11.16 8.90 5.91
C CYS A 885 10.63 9.78 4.78
N ASP A 886 9.33 9.69 4.53
CA ASP A 886 8.67 10.47 3.49
C ASP A 886 8.23 11.81 4.07
N ALA A 887 8.54 12.91 3.38
CA ALA A 887 7.85 14.17 3.63
C ALA A 887 6.54 14.21 2.82
N GLN A 888 5.55 15.00 3.27
CA GLN A 888 4.22 15.09 2.62
C GLN A 888 4.28 15.35 1.10
N ASN A 889 5.16 16.26 0.66
CA ASN A 889 5.38 16.63 -0.74
C ASN A 889 6.52 15.86 -1.44
N GLY A 890 7.22 14.98 -0.72
CA GLY A 890 8.39 14.26 -1.21
C GLY A 890 9.74 14.95 -1.00
N ASP A 891 9.77 16.26 -0.71
CA ASP A 891 11.01 17.04 -0.64
C ASP A 891 11.73 16.93 0.72
N TYR A 892 13.06 17.05 0.71
CA TYR A 892 13.89 17.06 1.92
C TYR A 892 13.44 18.10 2.94
N ILE A 893 13.73 17.88 4.22
CA ILE A 893 13.68 18.93 5.23
C ILE A 893 15.11 19.20 5.68
N ILE A 894 15.62 20.39 5.37
CA ILE A 894 16.95 20.89 5.72
C ILE A 894 16.75 22.29 6.32
N ASP A 895 16.30 22.34 7.57
CA ASP A 895 15.92 23.60 8.22
C ASP A 895 16.00 23.53 9.74
N TYR A 896 16.06 24.71 10.36
CA TYR A 896 16.05 24.86 11.82
C TYR A 896 14.63 24.71 12.39
N HIS A 897 14.52 24.16 13.60
CA HIS A 897 13.27 24.22 14.35
C HIS A 897 12.98 25.69 14.73
N PRO A 898 11.79 26.24 14.41
CA PRO A 898 11.52 27.68 14.50
C PRO A 898 11.62 28.25 15.92
N LEU A 899 11.31 27.44 16.94
CA LEU A 899 11.41 27.85 18.35
C LEU A 899 12.81 27.64 18.96
N SER A 900 13.77 27.01 18.26
CA SER A 900 15.06 26.59 18.84
C SER A 900 16.17 27.62 18.76
N ASN A 901 15.89 28.83 18.27
CA ASN A 901 16.89 29.89 18.09
C ASN A 901 18.18 29.39 17.38
N LYS A 902 18.00 28.59 16.33
CA LYS A 902 19.04 27.91 15.53
C LYS A 902 19.90 26.84 16.25
N SER A 903 19.50 26.28 17.38
CA SER A 903 20.25 25.18 18.02
C SER A 903 19.69 23.77 17.77
N LEU A 904 18.58 23.63 17.04
CA LEU A 904 18.10 22.34 16.49
C LEU A 904 17.88 22.46 14.97
N LEU A 905 18.54 21.60 14.19
CA LEU A 905 18.40 21.50 12.73
C LEU A 905 17.95 20.10 12.32
N PHE A 906 16.97 20.02 11.42
CA PHE A 906 16.53 18.78 10.79
C PHE A 906 17.21 18.61 9.43
N ALA A 907 17.66 17.39 9.13
CA ALA A 907 18.26 17.00 7.85
C ALA A 907 17.63 15.68 7.35
N THR A 908 16.30 15.63 7.22
CA THR A 908 15.50 14.40 7.08
C THR A 908 14.54 14.46 5.86
N GLY A 909 13.41 13.74 5.84
CA GLY A 909 12.40 13.80 4.77
C GLY A 909 12.88 13.29 3.39
N GLY A 910 13.72 12.24 3.38
CA GLY A 910 14.46 11.82 2.19
C GLY A 910 13.69 11.05 1.09
N SER A 911 12.44 10.66 1.36
CA SER A 911 11.44 10.12 0.42
C SER A 911 11.91 9.06 -0.59
N GLY A 912 12.92 8.24 -0.23
CA GLY A 912 13.50 7.22 -1.12
C GLY A 912 14.51 7.71 -2.16
N HIS A 913 14.83 9.01 -2.20
CA HIS A 913 15.81 9.56 -3.15
C HIS A 913 17.01 10.27 -2.51
N ALA A 914 17.02 10.57 -1.21
CA ALA A 914 18.13 11.27 -0.55
C ALA A 914 19.52 10.64 -0.77
N TYR A 915 19.65 9.31 -0.71
CA TYR A 915 20.95 8.64 -0.88
C TYR A 915 21.59 8.92 -2.25
N LYS A 916 20.79 9.26 -3.26
CA LYS A 916 21.22 9.47 -4.65
C LYS A 916 22.00 10.78 -4.83
N MET A 917 22.04 11.63 -3.79
CA MET A 917 22.80 12.89 -3.71
C MET A 917 23.97 12.72 -2.72
N TYR A 918 24.63 11.56 -2.79
CA TYR A 918 25.50 11.01 -1.76
C TYR A 918 26.54 11.99 -1.21
N THR A 919 27.18 12.76 -2.09
CA THR A 919 28.28 13.71 -1.80
C THR A 919 27.84 15.17 -1.67
N VAL A 920 26.53 15.44 -1.72
CA VAL A 920 25.97 16.80 -1.77
C VAL A 920 25.10 17.10 -0.54
N LEU A 921 24.55 16.09 0.14
CA LEU A 921 23.69 16.32 1.32
C LEU A 921 24.38 17.09 2.44
N GLY A 922 25.65 16.81 2.73
CA GLY A 922 26.41 17.54 3.76
C GLY A 922 26.56 19.02 3.42
N LYS A 923 26.89 19.32 2.14
CA LYS A 923 27.03 20.68 1.61
C LYS A 923 25.73 21.47 1.75
N LEU A 924 24.58 20.85 1.49
CA LEU A 924 23.26 21.50 1.67
C LEU A 924 22.95 21.83 3.14
N VAL A 925 23.30 20.94 4.07
CA VAL A 925 23.15 21.20 5.52
C VAL A 925 24.04 22.36 5.95
N LYS A 926 25.31 22.35 5.55
CA LYS A 926 26.28 23.43 5.80
C LYS A 926 25.82 24.76 5.21
N GLN A 927 25.40 24.78 3.95
CA GLN A 927 24.86 25.96 3.28
C GLN A 927 23.62 26.52 4.01
N ARG A 928 22.76 25.68 4.61
CA ARG A 928 21.64 26.16 5.44
C ARG A 928 22.14 26.81 6.73
N MET A 929 23.16 26.24 7.37
CA MET A 929 23.77 26.79 8.58
C MET A 929 24.44 28.15 8.33
N ASP A 930 25.21 28.26 7.25
CA ASP A 930 25.92 29.47 6.84
C ASP A 930 25.00 30.56 6.28
N GLY A 931 23.74 30.23 5.96
CA GLY A 931 22.80 31.13 5.28
C GLY A 931 23.14 31.37 3.80
N THR A 932 23.90 30.45 3.18
CA THR A 932 24.36 30.51 1.78
C THR A 932 23.57 29.58 0.85
N LEU A 933 22.64 28.79 1.38
CA LEU A 933 21.73 27.95 0.59
C LEU A 933 20.88 28.82 -0.35
N ASP A 934 20.79 28.41 -1.61
CA ASP A 934 20.01 29.09 -2.65
C ASP A 934 18.55 29.30 -2.22
N ALA A 935 17.95 30.42 -2.63
CA ALA A 935 16.59 30.80 -2.21
C ALA A 935 15.52 29.77 -2.62
N GLU A 936 15.61 29.19 -3.82
CA GLU A 936 14.68 28.15 -4.27
C GLU A 936 14.79 26.90 -3.38
N MET A 937 16.02 26.51 -3.02
CA MET A 937 16.27 25.36 -2.14
C MET A 937 15.95 25.64 -0.67
N SER A 938 16.16 26.88 -0.19
CA SER A 938 15.77 27.35 1.13
C SER A 938 14.28 27.17 1.35
N ASP A 939 13.47 27.65 0.41
CA ASP A 939 12.01 27.58 0.50
C ASP A 939 11.52 26.15 0.29
N MET A 940 12.09 25.44 -0.70
CA MET A 940 11.76 24.03 -0.98
C MET A 940 12.04 23.12 0.21
N PHE A 941 13.16 23.30 0.94
CA PHE A 941 13.55 22.43 2.05
C PHE A 941 13.15 22.95 3.45
N SER A 942 12.41 24.06 3.52
CA SER A 942 11.99 24.64 4.80
C SER A 942 10.96 23.79 5.56
N ILE A 943 11.01 23.85 6.89
CA ILE A 943 9.97 23.31 7.79
C ILE A 943 8.72 24.22 7.83
N GLN A 944 8.80 25.43 7.29
CA GLN A 944 7.70 26.42 7.25
C GLN A 944 7.00 26.51 5.89
N ARG A 945 7.34 25.62 4.94
CA ARG A 945 6.74 25.58 3.59
C ARG A 945 5.23 25.29 3.65
N ASP A 946 4.46 25.93 2.76
CA ASP A 946 3.02 25.70 2.64
C ASP A 946 2.75 24.27 2.12
N THR A 947 2.07 23.46 2.94
CA THR A 947 1.71 22.07 2.63
C THR A 947 0.29 21.90 2.11
N GLU A 948 -0.54 22.95 2.08
CA GLU A 948 -1.92 22.87 1.57
C GLU A 948 -1.97 23.00 0.03
N GLN A 949 -0.98 23.67 -0.57
CA GLN A 949 -0.92 23.89 -2.03
C GLN A 949 -0.22 22.78 -2.83
N VAL A 950 0.38 21.77 -2.17
CA VAL A 950 1.22 20.76 -2.84
C VAL A 950 0.57 19.37 -2.72
N PRO A 951 0.30 18.65 -3.83
CA PRO A 951 -0.31 17.33 -3.77
C PRO A 951 0.57 16.34 -2.99
N VAL A 952 -0.08 15.54 -2.12
CA VAL A 952 0.55 14.61 -1.16
C VAL A 952 1.09 13.33 -1.84
N VAL A 953 1.82 13.50 -2.94
CA VAL A 953 2.20 12.44 -3.87
C VAL A 953 3.61 12.68 -4.41
N ASP A 954 4.55 11.84 -3.99
CA ASP A 954 5.78 11.60 -4.75
C ASP A 954 5.42 11.10 -6.15
N LYS A 955 5.54 11.99 -7.15
CA LYS A 955 5.14 11.76 -8.55
C LYS A 955 5.95 10.66 -9.25
N SER A 956 6.94 10.06 -8.59
CA SER A 956 7.67 8.88 -9.06
C SER A 956 7.15 7.56 -8.48
N ARG A 957 6.11 7.58 -7.64
CA ARG A 957 5.37 6.40 -7.15
C ARG A 957 4.09 6.21 -7.97
N LEU A 958 3.77 4.95 -8.27
CA LEU A 958 2.57 4.60 -9.04
C LEU A 958 1.27 4.70 -8.25
N ASP A 959 1.32 4.34 -6.98
CA ASP A 959 0.18 4.38 -6.06
C ASP A 959 0.35 5.53 -5.07
N THR A 960 -0.77 6.12 -4.65
CA THR A 960 -0.85 7.10 -3.56
C THR A 960 -1.27 6.47 -2.22
N VAL A 961 -1.95 5.32 -2.26
CA VAL A 961 -2.60 4.68 -1.11
C VAL A 961 -1.62 3.82 -0.31
N ARG A 962 -1.34 4.24 0.93
CA ARG A 962 -0.51 3.51 1.90
C ARG A 962 -1.25 2.28 2.46
N ARG A 963 -0.55 1.16 2.63
CA ARG A 963 -1.11 -0.10 3.16
C ARG A 963 -0.65 -0.34 4.60
N ASP A 964 -1.53 -0.77 5.50
CA ASP A 964 -1.12 -1.19 6.85
C ASP A 964 -0.34 -2.52 6.78
N PHE A 965 0.90 -2.50 7.25
CA PHE A 965 1.81 -3.64 7.25
C PHE A 965 1.24 -4.84 8.02
N SER A 966 0.62 -4.60 9.18
CA SER A 966 0.08 -5.64 10.05
C SER A 966 -1.16 -6.33 9.46
N VAL A 967 -1.94 -5.61 8.67
CA VAL A 967 -3.17 -6.14 8.04
C VAL A 967 -2.80 -6.98 6.83
N ALA A 968 -1.79 -6.56 6.05
CA ALA A 968 -1.27 -7.35 4.93
C ALA A 968 -0.81 -8.76 5.39
N PHE A 969 -0.07 -8.85 6.51
CA PHE A 969 0.39 -10.12 7.07
C PHE A 969 -0.68 -10.97 7.77
N MET A 970 -1.83 -10.41 8.15
CA MET A 970 -2.92 -11.17 8.78
C MET A 970 -4.07 -11.54 7.83
N ALA A 971 -4.20 -10.86 6.68
CA ALA A 971 -5.12 -11.25 5.63
C ALA A 971 -4.64 -12.50 4.86
N GLU A 972 -3.33 -12.69 4.78
CA GLU A 972 -2.65 -13.76 4.06
C GLU A 972 -2.00 -14.70 5.09
N GLY A 973 -2.74 -15.73 5.50
CA GLY A 973 -2.28 -16.67 6.55
C GLY A 973 -0.93 -17.30 6.20
N GLN A 974 -0.06 -17.46 7.22
CA GLN A 974 1.36 -17.86 7.12
C GLN A 974 1.66 -18.97 6.10
N GLN A 975 1.86 -18.58 4.85
CA GLN A 975 2.48 -19.40 3.81
C GLN A 975 3.83 -18.79 3.51
N GLN A 976 4.88 -19.42 4.03
CA GLN A 976 6.22 -19.21 3.49
C GLN A 976 6.18 -19.62 2.00
N PRO A 977 6.68 -18.78 1.08
CA PRO A 977 7.20 -19.30 -0.18
C PRO A 977 8.29 -20.33 0.18
N LYS A 978 8.22 -21.51 -0.43
CA LYS A 978 9.28 -22.53 -0.33
C LYS A 978 10.46 -22.17 -1.23
#